data_AF-A0A959R1W3-F1
#
_entry.id   AF-A0A959R1W3-F1
#
_cell.length_a   1.000
_cell.length_b   1.000
_cell.length_c   1.000
_cell.angle_alpha   90.00
_cell.angle_beta   90.00
_cell.angle_gamma   90.00
#
_symmetry.space_group_name_H-M   'P 1'
#
loop_
_entity.id
_entity.type
_entity.pdbx_description
1 polymer ?
#
loop_
_entity_poly.entity_id
_entity_poly.type
_entity_poly.pdbx_seq_one_letter_code
_entity_poly.pdbx_strand_id
1 'polypeptide(L)'
;MISSKNIQVLFHRAQKHQAQQIASDLSAVSYQFTLINASEQEDWPDQIQSDQLLIWLISDNALKSVSVMKSARQTLESRHPKKDLLVVISPGLYPDNDLEIITEVPTLFDRMKDIIPYMNFWQTEFLDMGKWKRSLPEEDQDAFEVKLEIVHDISSNIGKFLGALKDVEYEKWMDFVNNEYKSVFKLMGNPDGYKELELPAKRELANLINASSEELIRENEPSEAVPPVNLEEIPGMDLLSKASHGVPETEPEEVDDIGSMPETSYQDDPIELEVNHPEESIVLESMEKEIENWRPDLQIATTQILDGAIEEGLVSLKNIITKYPEAAEPRFRYALSVLEHQDDATEAYAQLEQVCQIDPEHVSAFFLLGELAEWKEDYDMALENYEKTLALDKDYPDIQYRLGMLVAKHFPEEPGKALKLLKKALKLDPDRADAHYQLALLYQERIFKAKKAKKHFQKTLEFLPEHPFANYDLALIAHQNGQLADARGYYLQAIRINPELKTSENEEAFRISKKAPAPIPESPMDTPLVMITGASSGIGKATAKLFAEKGYRLILTGRRKQRLLKLQEKLEKEFTEGNYLSLDFDVRDPKAIEAAFKSLNGSWKKVDILINNAGLAMGFSPIHSGEMDHWNTMIDTNIKGLLYITRAVTPGMVKRKQGQIINICSTAGKEVYPNGNVYSATKFAVDALTKSMRLDLYKYGIRVGQVSPGHVEETEFALVRFEGDKERAAIYEDFLPLKSSDVANAILFMVTQPPYVNIQDILMMGTQQAGSNFIDRSGRSDKSGK
;
A
#
# COMPACT_ATOMS: atom_id res chain seq x y z
N MET A 1 39.15 16.92 -15.60
CA MET A 1 38.39 16.61 -16.81
C MET A 1 38.51 15.13 -17.04
N ILE A 2 37.40 14.44 -17.23
CA ILE A 2 37.34 13.02 -17.57
C ILE A 2 37.70 12.93 -19.06
N SER A 3 38.80 12.27 -19.40
CA SER A 3 39.34 12.27 -20.78
C SER A 3 39.10 10.96 -21.54
N SER A 4 38.51 9.96 -20.90
CA SER A 4 38.05 8.71 -21.52
C SER A 4 36.66 8.92 -22.13
N LYS A 5 36.31 8.12 -23.15
CA LYS A 5 34.92 7.98 -23.61
C LYS A 5 34.16 6.93 -22.80
N ASN A 6 34.62 6.62 -21.59
CA ASN A 6 34.19 5.48 -20.80
C ASN A 6 33.34 5.96 -19.63
N ILE A 7 32.20 5.31 -19.44
CA ILE A 7 31.23 5.61 -18.40
C ILE A 7 30.88 4.31 -17.67
N GLN A 8 30.80 4.38 -16.35
CA GLN A 8 30.39 3.27 -15.51
C GLN A 8 28.97 3.54 -15.01
N VAL A 9 28.07 2.56 -15.12
CA VAL A 9 26.72 2.66 -14.57
C VAL A 9 26.62 1.67 -13.41
N LEU A 10 26.49 2.22 -12.20
CA LEU A 10 26.29 1.47 -10.97
C LEU A 10 24.79 1.39 -10.67
N PHE A 11 24.27 0.18 -10.53
CA PHE A 11 22.84 -0.07 -10.35
C PHE A 11 22.60 -1.29 -9.43
N HIS A 12 21.40 -1.37 -8.89
CA HIS A 12 20.84 -2.56 -8.24
C HIS A 12 20.01 -3.34 -9.28
N ARG A 13 20.00 -4.68 -9.23
CA ARG A 13 19.47 -5.58 -10.27
C ARG A 13 18.07 -5.24 -10.80
N ALA A 14 17.15 -4.75 -9.97
CA ALA A 14 15.81 -4.35 -10.45
C ALA A 14 15.86 -3.18 -11.47
N GLN A 15 16.88 -2.33 -11.44
CA GLN A 15 17.11 -1.23 -12.38
C GLN A 15 17.98 -1.62 -13.59
N LYS A 16 18.22 -2.92 -13.83
CA LYS A 16 19.00 -3.46 -14.97
C LYS A 16 18.56 -2.94 -16.33
N HIS A 17 17.25 -2.87 -16.60
CA HIS A 17 16.71 -2.32 -17.84
C HIS A 17 17.07 -0.83 -18.03
N GLN A 18 17.06 -0.04 -16.96
CA GLN A 18 17.41 1.38 -17.00
C GLN A 18 18.91 1.59 -17.24
N ALA A 19 19.76 0.77 -16.61
CA ALA A 19 21.20 0.78 -16.85
C ALA A 19 21.53 0.38 -18.31
N GLN A 20 20.83 -0.62 -18.84
CA GLN A 20 20.91 -1.01 -20.25
C GLN A 20 20.41 0.08 -21.20
N GLN A 21 19.34 0.80 -20.86
CA GLN A 21 18.84 1.93 -21.67
C GLN A 21 19.87 3.07 -21.76
N ILE A 22 20.49 3.46 -20.65
CA ILE A 22 21.56 4.49 -20.63
C ILE A 22 22.70 4.08 -21.57
N ALA A 23 23.17 2.84 -21.46
CA ALA A 23 24.25 2.33 -22.29
C ALA A 23 23.86 2.25 -23.77
N SER A 24 22.63 1.81 -24.06
CA SER A 24 22.05 1.77 -25.42
C SER A 24 22.06 3.16 -26.05
N ASP A 25 21.34 4.11 -25.45
CA ASP A 25 21.10 5.44 -26.02
C ASP A 25 22.42 6.21 -26.23
N LEU A 26 23.32 6.17 -25.25
CA LEU A 26 24.61 6.88 -25.31
C LEU A 26 25.69 6.16 -26.12
N SER A 27 25.55 4.86 -26.41
CA SER A 27 26.46 4.17 -27.33
C SER A 27 26.36 4.70 -28.77
N ALA A 28 25.20 5.25 -29.16
CA ALA A 28 24.99 5.85 -30.48
C ALA A 28 25.95 7.02 -30.79
N VAL A 29 26.37 7.77 -29.76
CA VAL A 29 27.39 8.85 -29.85
C VAL A 29 28.81 8.38 -29.48
N SER A 30 29.02 7.05 -29.55
CA SER A 30 30.30 6.37 -29.35
C SER A 30 30.93 6.51 -27.96
N TYR A 31 30.13 6.57 -26.87
CA TYR A 31 30.63 6.28 -25.52
C TYR A 31 30.68 4.76 -25.28
N GLN A 32 31.58 4.32 -24.40
CA GLN A 32 31.74 2.92 -23.95
C GLN A 32 31.25 2.78 -22.51
N PHE A 33 30.66 1.62 -22.19
CA PHE A 33 29.96 1.40 -20.93
C PHE A 33 30.47 0.16 -20.18
N THR A 34 30.61 0.30 -18.87
CA THR A 34 30.69 -0.82 -17.92
C THR A 34 29.44 -0.78 -17.04
N LEU A 35 28.70 -1.90 -16.99
CA LEU A 35 27.51 -2.04 -16.15
C LEU A 35 27.90 -2.82 -14.89
N ILE A 36 27.78 -2.21 -13.71
CA ILE A 36 28.20 -2.78 -12.42
C ILE A 36 26.95 -3.02 -11.56
N ASN A 37 26.67 -4.29 -11.22
CA ASN A 37 25.47 -4.69 -10.51
C ASN A 37 25.74 -4.91 -9.01
N ALA A 38 25.50 -3.87 -8.20
CA ALA A 38 25.88 -3.82 -6.80
C ALA A 38 25.01 -4.68 -5.85
N SER A 39 23.98 -5.35 -6.37
CA SER A 39 23.14 -6.30 -5.60
C SER A 39 23.48 -7.78 -5.86
N GLU A 40 24.39 -8.09 -6.80
CA GLU A 40 24.76 -9.47 -7.16
C GLU A 40 26.25 -9.78 -6.90
N GLN A 41 27.07 -8.76 -6.61
CA GLN A 41 28.52 -8.87 -6.48
C GLN A 41 29.00 -7.98 -5.33
N GLU A 42 29.63 -8.55 -4.30
CA GLU A 42 30.12 -7.75 -3.15
C GLU A 42 31.36 -6.92 -3.46
N ASP A 43 32.20 -7.38 -4.40
CA ASP A 43 33.43 -6.71 -4.84
C ASP A 43 33.16 -5.49 -5.77
N TRP A 44 31.90 -5.10 -5.95
CA TRP A 44 31.50 -3.99 -6.82
C TRP A 44 32.31 -2.68 -6.61
N PRO A 45 32.81 -2.30 -5.41
CA PRO A 45 33.64 -1.11 -5.26
C PRO A 45 35.00 -1.20 -5.97
N ASP A 46 35.61 -2.38 -6.02
CA ASP A 46 36.94 -2.58 -6.62
C ASP A 46 36.86 -2.61 -8.17
N GLN A 47 35.68 -2.89 -8.71
CA GLN A 47 35.38 -2.76 -10.14
C GLN A 47 35.35 -1.28 -10.62
N ILE A 48 35.23 -0.30 -9.71
CA ILE A 48 34.99 1.11 -10.05
C ILE A 48 36.29 1.86 -10.40
N GLN A 49 36.52 2.02 -11.70
CA GLN A 49 37.69 2.70 -12.26
C GLN A 49 37.67 4.22 -11.99
N SER A 50 38.66 4.69 -11.22
CA SER A 50 38.66 6.02 -10.58
C SER A 50 38.86 7.24 -11.49
N ASP A 51 39.13 7.03 -12.78
CA ASP A 51 39.36 8.05 -13.81
C ASP A 51 38.15 8.29 -14.73
N GLN A 52 37.11 7.47 -14.62
CA GLN A 52 35.91 7.48 -15.47
C GLN A 52 34.70 8.07 -14.74
N LEU A 53 33.72 8.58 -15.51
CA LEU A 53 32.43 9.03 -14.97
C LEU A 53 31.65 7.84 -14.40
N LEU A 54 31.15 7.99 -13.18
CA LEU A 54 30.24 7.06 -12.53
C LEU A 54 28.82 7.65 -12.55
N ILE A 55 27.90 7.01 -13.26
CA ILE A 55 26.46 7.25 -13.14
C ILE A 55 25.95 6.25 -12.10
N TRP A 56 25.36 6.73 -11.00
CA TRP A 56 24.80 5.87 -9.96
C TRP A 56 23.28 5.96 -9.96
N LEU A 57 22.63 4.85 -10.32
CA LEU A 57 21.19 4.68 -10.18
C LEU A 57 20.86 4.36 -8.73
N ILE A 58 20.23 5.30 -8.03
CA ILE A 58 19.78 5.10 -6.64
C ILE A 58 18.27 4.93 -6.64
N SER A 59 17.82 3.80 -6.09
CA SER A 59 16.43 3.39 -5.99
C SER A 59 16.07 3.01 -4.56
N ASP A 60 14.77 2.94 -4.26
CA ASP A 60 14.26 2.46 -2.97
C ASP A 60 14.70 1.02 -2.68
N ASN A 61 14.93 0.19 -3.71
CA ASN A 61 15.59 -1.11 -3.53
C ASN A 61 17.07 -0.94 -3.13
N ALA A 62 17.83 -0.11 -3.86
CA ALA A 62 19.27 0.08 -3.62
C ALA A 62 19.57 0.63 -2.22
N LEU A 63 18.70 1.49 -1.68
CA LEU A 63 18.79 2.04 -0.31
C LEU A 63 18.39 1.03 0.79
N LYS A 64 17.90 -0.15 0.40
CA LYS A 64 17.48 -1.29 1.24
C LYS A 64 18.32 -2.55 1.01
N SER A 65 19.28 -2.48 0.09
CA SER A 65 20.18 -3.58 -0.30
C SER A 65 21.41 -3.64 0.62
N VAL A 66 21.74 -4.82 1.15
CA VAL A 66 22.89 -4.99 2.06
C VAL A 66 24.20 -4.75 1.33
N SER A 67 24.41 -5.39 0.18
CA SER A 67 25.65 -5.31 -0.60
C SER A 67 25.86 -3.90 -1.18
N VAL A 68 24.81 -3.20 -1.61
CA VAL A 68 24.91 -1.78 -1.98
C VAL A 68 25.30 -0.94 -0.76
N MET A 69 24.61 -1.10 0.37
CA MET A 69 24.82 -0.22 1.51
C MET A 69 26.12 -0.48 2.29
N LYS A 70 26.67 -1.72 2.27
CA LYS A 70 27.98 -2.13 2.85
C LYS A 70 29.10 -1.17 2.41
N SER A 71 29.07 -0.69 1.15
CA SER A 71 30.12 0.19 0.59
C SER A 71 29.63 1.55 0.05
N ALA A 72 28.32 1.84 0.10
CA ALA A 72 27.73 3.05 -0.46
C ALA A 72 28.37 4.36 0.07
N ARG A 73 28.61 4.47 1.39
CA ARG A 73 29.16 5.69 1.99
C ARG A 73 30.58 5.99 1.52
N GLN A 74 31.45 4.97 1.46
CA GLN A 74 32.82 5.11 0.98
C GLN A 74 32.88 5.51 -0.51
N THR A 75 32.00 4.96 -1.34
CA THR A 75 31.88 5.34 -2.76
C THR A 75 31.42 6.79 -2.90
N LEU A 76 30.42 7.23 -2.14
CA LEU A 76 29.93 8.61 -2.16
C LEU A 76 31.02 9.61 -1.74
N GLU A 77 31.69 9.36 -0.60
CA GLU A 77 32.74 10.22 -0.03
C GLU A 77 33.99 10.31 -0.93
N SER A 78 34.36 9.22 -1.61
CA SER A 78 35.56 9.15 -2.46
C SER A 78 35.36 9.65 -3.90
N ARG A 79 34.10 9.76 -4.37
CA ARG A 79 33.76 10.26 -5.71
C ARG A 79 33.23 11.70 -5.71
N HIS A 80 32.24 12.04 -4.88
CA HIS A 80 31.57 13.35 -4.94
C HIS A 80 32.54 14.57 -5.02
N PRO A 81 33.63 14.65 -4.23
CA PRO A 81 34.57 15.78 -4.31
C PRO A 81 35.31 15.94 -5.65
N LYS A 82 35.44 14.87 -6.45
CA LYS A 82 36.13 14.87 -7.76
C LYS A 82 35.26 15.37 -8.91
N LYS A 83 33.94 15.44 -8.70
CA LYS A 83 32.91 15.75 -9.74
C LYS A 83 32.92 14.76 -10.91
N ASP A 84 33.16 13.49 -10.59
CA ASP A 84 33.13 12.33 -11.48
C ASP A 84 31.96 11.37 -11.15
N LEU A 85 31.00 11.84 -10.35
CA LEU A 85 29.76 11.16 -9.98
C LEU A 85 28.56 11.94 -10.52
N LEU A 86 27.62 11.24 -11.14
CA LEU A 86 26.28 11.72 -11.46
C LEU A 86 25.26 10.81 -10.77
N VAL A 87 24.49 11.35 -9.83
CA VAL A 87 23.43 10.61 -9.13
C VAL A 87 22.12 10.73 -9.90
N VAL A 88 21.47 9.61 -10.19
CA VAL A 88 20.16 9.56 -10.83
C VAL A 88 19.19 8.78 -9.94
N ILE A 89 18.14 9.46 -9.50
CA ILE A 89 17.13 8.91 -8.60
C ILE A 89 16.03 8.24 -9.43
N SER A 90 15.98 6.92 -9.34
CA SER A 90 15.02 6.05 -10.03
C SER A 90 13.99 5.53 -9.04
N PRO A 91 12.73 5.23 -9.43
CA PRO A 91 11.83 4.45 -8.58
C PRO A 91 12.44 3.10 -8.17
N GLY A 92 12.12 2.64 -6.96
CA GLY A 92 12.23 1.23 -6.63
C GLY A 92 11.25 0.43 -7.48
N LEU A 93 11.68 -0.70 -8.00
CA LEU A 93 10.88 -1.59 -8.84
C LEU A 93 10.74 -2.91 -8.10
N TYR A 94 9.49 -3.34 -7.90
CA TYR A 94 9.15 -4.58 -7.20
C TYR A 94 8.25 -5.41 -8.13
N PRO A 95 8.72 -6.55 -8.66
CA PRO A 95 7.92 -7.41 -9.50
C PRO A 95 6.87 -8.15 -8.67
N ASP A 96 5.66 -8.28 -9.21
CA ASP A 96 4.63 -9.21 -8.77
C ASP A 96 4.72 -10.47 -9.65
N ASN A 97 5.17 -11.58 -9.05
CA ASN A 97 5.46 -12.82 -9.77
C ASN A 97 4.19 -13.61 -10.17
N ASP A 98 3.03 -13.32 -9.58
CA ASP A 98 1.74 -13.93 -9.95
C ASP A 98 1.01 -13.13 -11.05
N LEU A 99 1.30 -11.82 -11.20
CA LEU A 99 0.55 -10.92 -12.08
C LEU A 99 1.33 -10.31 -13.27
N GLU A 100 2.65 -10.53 -13.38
CA GLU A 100 3.57 -9.84 -14.32
C GLU A 100 3.59 -8.29 -14.14
N ILE A 101 3.08 -7.76 -13.03
CA ILE A 101 2.99 -6.32 -12.75
C ILE A 101 4.24 -5.84 -12.00
N ILE A 102 4.90 -4.80 -12.49
CA ILE A 102 5.97 -4.12 -11.73
C ILE A 102 5.37 -2.96 -10.93
N THR A 103 5.45 -3.04 -9.60
CA THR A 103 5.06 -1.95 -8.70
C THR A 103 6.21 -0.95 -8.57
N GLU A 104 5.98 0.30 -9.01
CA GLU A 104 6.90 1.41 -8.79
C GLU A 104 6.73 2.02 -7.39
N VAL A 105 7.81 2.07 -6.60
CA VAL A 105 7.90 2.72 -5.29
C VAL A 105 8.75 4.00 -5.43
N PRO A 106 8.20 5.21 -5.14
CA PRO A 106 8.97 6.44 -5.25
C PRO A 106 10.12 6.52 -4.24
N THR A 107 11.35 6.59 -4.74
CA THR A 107 12.58 6.81 -3.96
C THR A 107 12.63 8.25 -3.46
N LEU A 108 12.51 8.45 -2.14
CA LEU A 108 12.40 9.76 -1.51
C LEU A 108 13.32 9.86 -0.29
N PHE A 109 14.17 10.88 -0.22
CA PHE A 109 15.04 11.16 0.94
C PHE A 109 15.20 12.67 1.23
N ASP A 110 14.45 13.54 0.54
CA ASP A 110 14.58 15.01 0.66
C ASP A 110 14.27 15.57 2.06
N ARG A 111 13.43 14.87 2.84
CA ARG A 111 12.94 15.30 4.16
C ARG A 111 13.13 14.16 5.15
N MET A 112 13.35 14.45 6.44
CA MET A 112 13.55 13.36 7.42
C MET A 112 12.37 12.38 7.50
N LYS A 113 11.13 12.81 7.26
CA LYS A 113 9.98 11.89 7.19
C LYS A 113 9.98 10.91 6.00
N ASP A 114 10.89 11.10 5.05
CA ASP A 114 11.14 10.19 3.92
C ASP A 114 12.44 9.37 4.16
N ILE A 115 13.38 9.88 4.96
CA ILE A 115 14.57 9.16 5.45
C ILE A 115 14.21 8.14 6.53
N ILE A 116 13.28 8.48 7.44
CA ILE A 116 12.82 7.64 8.56
C ILE A 116 12.43 6.21 8.11
N PRO A 117 11.67 5.99 7.03
CA PRO A 117 11.44 4.64 6.47
C PRO A 117 12.70 3.77 6.30
N TYR A 118 13.83 4.32 5.84
CA TYR A 118 15.08 3.56 5.69
C TYR A 118 15.80 3.36 7.03
N MET A 119 15.70 4.32 7.96
CA MET A 119 16.20 4.15 9.33
C MET A 119 15.41 3.07 10.08
N ASN A 120 14.08 3.08 9.94
CA ASN A 120 13.15 2.08 10.48
C ASN A 120 13.47 0.69 9.91
N PHE A 121 13.70 0.60 8.60
CA PHE A 121 14.14 -0.61 7.91
C PHE A 121 15.42 -1.14 8.55
N TRP A 122 16.54 -0.43 8.42
CA TRP A 122 17.85 -0.93 8.84
C TRP A 122 17.96 -1.21 10.34
N GLN A 123 17.25 -0.44 11.17
CA GLN A 123 17.19 -0.72 12.60
C GLN A 123 16.28 -1.91 12.96
N THR A 124 15.25 -2.20 12.16
CA THR A 124 14.50 -3.46 12.29
C THR A 124 15.40 -4.63 11.91
N GLU A 125 16.06 -4.58 10.74
CA GLU A 125 16.98 -5.63 10.31
C GLU A 125 18.02 -5.92 11.41
N PHE A 126 18.74 -4.91 11.91
CA PHE A 126 19.72 -5.08 12.98
C PHE A 126 19.14 -5.69 14.27
N LEU A 127 17.94 -5.27 14.71
CA LEU A 127 17.32 -5.80 15.94
C LEU A 127 16.82 -7.24 15.77
N ASP A 128 16.20 -7.55 14.63
CA ASP A 128 15.70 -8.87 14.28
C ASP A 128 16.86 -9.87 14.13
N MET A 129 17.93 -9.44 13.45
CA MET A 129 19.21 -10.14 13.34
C MET A 129 19.84 -10.37 14.72
N GLY A 130 20.02 -9.31 15.51
CA GLY A 130 20.61 -9.39 16.85
C GLY A 130 19.78 -10.18 17.86
N LYS A 131 18.51 -10.49 17.56
CA LYS A 131 17.71 -11.48 18.29
C LYS A 131 17.94 -12.89 17.79
N TRP A 132 17.95 -13.09 16.48
CA TRP A 132 18.19 -14.39 15.88
C TRP A 132 19.54 -14.99 16.30
N LYS A 133 20.60 -14.18 16.44
CA LYS A 133 21.86 -14.64 17.07
C LYS A 133 21.63 -15.36 18.41
N ARG A 134 20.68 -14.90 19.21
CA ARG A 134 20.38 -15.45 20.55
C ARG A 134 19.38 -16.61 20.54
N SER A 135 18.83 -16.99 19.39
CA SER A 135 18.03 -18.21 19.20
C SER A 135 18.77 -19.30 18.41
N LEU A 136 19.95 -19.00 17.85
CA LEU A 136 20.92 -19.98 17.35
C LEU A 136 21.63 -20.76 18.48
N PRO A 137 22.01 -22.04 18.26
CA PRO A 137 22.99 -22.76 19.08
C PRO A 137 24.29 -21.95 19.22
N GLU A 138 24.95 -21.99 20.39
CA GLU A 138 26.19 -21.23 20.65
C GLU A 138 27.30 -21.51 19.60
N GLU A 139 27.32 -22.71 19.05
CA GLU A 139 28.23 -23.16 17.99
C GLU A 139 27.98 -22.56 16.59
N ASP A 140 26.84 -21.90 16.36
CA ASP A 140 26.50 -21.24 15.10
C ASP A 140 26.46 -19.69 15.25
N GLN A 141 26.76 -19.16 16.45
CA GLN A 141 26.54 -17.75 16.78
C GLN A 141 27.62 -16.80 16.25
N ASP A 142 28.86 -17.25 16.12
CA ASP A 142 29.96 -16.38 15.67
C ASP A 142 29.90 -16.13 14.16
N ALA A 143 29.33 -17.06 13.38
CA ALA A 143 28.88 -16.86 11.99
C ALA A 143 28.15 -15.55 11.78
N PHE A 144 27.26 -15.32 12.72
CA PHE A 144 26.27 -14.31 12.55
C PHE A 144 26.77 -12.92 12.97
N GLU A 145 27.89 -12.83 13.69
CA GLU A 145 28.44 -11.55 14.15
C GLU A 145 28.93 -10.69 12.97
N VAL A 146 29.61 -11.26 11.98
CA VAL A 146 30.13 -10.51 10.81
C VAL A 146 28.99 -9.86 10.02
N LYS A 147 27.94 -10.63 9.73
CA LYS A 147 26.73 -10.16 9.04
C LYS A 147 25.96 -9.13 9.89
N LEU A 148 25.93 -9.31 11.22
CA LEU A 148 25.33 -8.39 12.18
C LEU A 148 26.10 -7.07 12.29
N GLU A 149 27.44 -7.08 12.29
CA GLU A 149 28.28 -5.87 12.30
C GLU A 149 28.08 -5.01 11.05
N ILE A 150 28.00 -5.63 9.86
CA ILE A 150 27.71 -4.92 8.61
C ILE A 150 26.35 -4.21 8.69
N VAL A 151 25.30 -4.91 9.10
CA VAL A 151 23.95 -4.32 9.22
C VAL A 151 23.87 -3.31 10.38
N HIS A 152 24.67 -3.49 11.43
CA HIS A 152 24.83 -2.50 12.51
C HIS A 152 25.45 -1.19 12.04
N ASP A 153 26.53 -1.22 11.23
CA ASP A 153 27.13 0.01 10.69
C ASP A 153 26.18 0.71 9.72
N ILE A 154 25.52 -0.04 8.82
CA ILE A 154 24.50 0.48 7.91
C ILE A 154 23.38 1.14 8.71
N SER A 155 22.82 0.46 9.72
CA SER A 155 21.78 1.03 10.60
C SER A 155 22.27 2.27 11.36
N SER A 156 23.54 2.31 11.76
CA SER A 156 24.14 3.42 12.50
C SER A 156 24.51 4.62 11.62
N ASN A 157 24.59 4.44 10.29
CA ASN A 157 25.08 5.44 9.34
C ASN A 157 24.11 5.79 8.21
N ILE A 158 23.02 5.06 7.98
CA ILE A 158 22.06 5.34 6.89
C ILE A 158 21.51 6.77 6.91
N GLY A 159 21.18 7.31 8.10
CA GLY A 159 20.72 8.70 8.25
C GLY A 159 21.79 9.72 7.81
N LYS A 160 23.06 9.46 8.13
CA LYS A 160 24.21 10.28 7.72
C LYS A 160 24.47 10.17 6.22
N PHE A 161 24.38 8.96 5.67
CA PHE A 161 24.54 8.70 4.24
C PHE A 161 23.46 9.42 3.42
N LEU A 162 22.18 9.29 3.78
CA LEU A 162 21.08 9.98 3.10
C LEU A 162 21.14 11.51 3.28
N GLY A 163 21.65 11.97 4.42
CA GLY A 163 21.99 13.39 4.63
C GLY A 163 23.07 13.88 3.67
N ALA A 164 24.19 13.16 3.54
CA ALA A 164 25.28 13.50 2.63
C ALA A 164 24.87 13.37 1.14
N LEU A 165 24.03 12.38 0.81
CA LEU A 165 23.52 12.16 -0.54
C LEU A 165 22.61 13.31 -1.00
N LYS A 166 21.83 13.88 -0.10
CA LYS A 166 20.98 15.06 -0.35
C LYS A 166 21.79 16.32 -0.69
N ASP A 167 23.05 16.42 -0.24
CA ASP A 167 23.95 17.53 -0.57
C ASP A 167 24.68 17.34 -1.91
N VAL A 168 24.41 16.25 -2.66
CA VAL A 168 24.92 16.01 -4.02
C VAL A 168 23.91 16.49 -5.08
N GLU A 169 24.38 17.09 -6.17
CA GLU A 169 23.54 17.36 -7.35
C GLU A 169 23.06 16.04 -7.96
N TYR A 170 21.75 15.79 -7.89
CA TYR A 170 21.10 14.61 -8.45
C TYR A 170 20.00 14.99 -9.47
N GLU A 171 19.71 14.10 -10.41
CA GLU A 171 18.56 14.20 -11.32
C GLU A 171 17.57 13.07 -11.07
N LYS A 172 16.31 13.22 -11.48
CA LYS A 172 15.31 12.12 -11.41
C LYS A 172 15.30 11.38 -12.74
N TRP A 173 15.06 10.08 -12.71
CA TRP A 173 15.06 9.20 -13.89
C TRP A 173 14.34 9.79 -15.11
N MET A 174 13.08 10.21 -14.94
CA MET A 174 12.30 10.83 -16.01
C MET A 174 12.90 12.15 -16.51
N ASP A 175 13.43 13.00 -15.63
CA ASP A 175 14.04 14.28 -16.03
C ASP A 175 15.36 14.05 -16.78
N PHE A 176 16.16 13.09 -16.33
CA PHE A 176 17.44 12.68 -16.92
C PHE A 176 17.29 12.17 -18.36
N VAL A 177 16.30 11.28 -18.58
CA VAL A 177 15.99 10.73 -19.92
C VAL A 177 15.33 11.78 -20.81
N ASN A 178 14.27 12.46 -20.34
CA ASN A 178 13.56 13.47 -21.14
C ASN A 178 14.43 14.68 -21.51
N ASN A 179 15.47 14.97 -20.72
CA ASN A 179 16.45 16.00 -21.01
C ASN A 179 17.63 15.49 -21.85
N GLU A 180 17.50 14.35 -22.53
CA GLU A 180 18.47 13.83 -23.51
C GLU A 180 19.88 13.63 -22.91
N TYR A 181 19.92 13.20 -21.63
CA TYR A 181 21.16 12.91 -20.89
C TYR A 181 22.16 14.07 -20.79
N LYS A 182 21.73 15.32 -20.98
CA LYS A 182 22.60 16.52 -21.08
C LYS A 182 23.63 16.68 -19.97
N SER A 183 23.36 16.22 -18.75
CA SER A 183 24.31 16.29 -17.64
C SER A 183 25.49 15.32 -17.77
N VAL A 184 25.33 14.18 -18.47
CA VAL A 184 26.47 13.34 -18.89
C VAL A 184 27.36 14.14 -19.83
N PHE A 185 26.81 14.68 -20.91
CA PHE A 185 27.52 15.49 -21.90
C PHE A 185 28.26 16.69 -21.29
N LYS A 186 27.63 17.38 -20.34
CA LYS A 186 28.22 18.47 -19.53
C LYS A 186 29.43 18.00 -18.70
N LEU A 187 29.35 16.86 -18.01
CA LEU A 187 30.44 16.31 -17.19
C LEU A 187 31.59 15.75 -18.05
N MET A 188 31.27 15.15 -19.21
CA MET A 188 32.24 14.67 -20.19
C MET A 188 32.86 15.80 -21.05
N GLY A 189 32.55 17.07 -20.76
CA GLY A 189 33.16 18.24 -21.41
C GLY A 189 32.66 18.53 -22.83
N ASN A 190 31.62 17.85 -23.31
CA ASN A 190 30.98 18.07 -24.61
C ASN A 190 29.51 18.48 -24.45
N PRO A 191 29.19 19.67 -23.90
CA PRO A 191 27.84 20.05 -23.49
C PRO A 191 26.83 20.17 -24.64
N ASP A 192 27.27 20.19 -25.90
CA ASP A 192 26.42 20.20 -27.10
C ASP A 192 26.19 18.80 -27.70
N GLY A 193 26.94 17.77 -27.28
CA GLY A 193 26.92 16.43 -27.89
C GLY A 193 25.58 15.70 -27.83
N TYR A 194 24.67 16.09 -26.93
CA TYR A 194 23.29 15.57 -26.90
C TYR A 194 22.53 15.81 -28.22
N LYS A 195 22.95 16.79 -29.02
CA LYS A 195 22.38 17.09 -30.35
C LYS A 195 22.66 16.00 -31.39
N GLU A 196 23.60 15.10 -31.11
CA GLU A 196 23.95 13.95 -31.96
C GLU A 196 23.08 12.71 -31.63
N LEU A 197 22.23 12.77 -30.58
CA LEU A 197 21.26 11.72 -30.24
C LEU A 197 19.98 11.82 -31.11
N GLU A 198 19.94 11.12 -32.24
CA GLU A 198 18.68 10.81 -32.93
C GLU A 198 17.87 9.73 -32.17
N LEU A 199 17.29 10.10 -31.02
CA LEU A 199 16.46 9.18 -30.23
C LEU A 199 15.24 8.66 -31.02
N PRO A 200 14.94 7.34 -31.02
CA PRO A 200 13.85 6.75 -31.80
C PRO A 200 12.47 7.40 -31.60
N ALA A 201 12.15 7.85 -30.38
CA ALA A 201 10.89 8.52 -30.07
C ALA A 201 10.67 9.82 -30.87
N LYS A 202 11.73 10.57 -31.21
CA LYS A 202 11.62 11.72 -32.13
C LYS A 202 11.26 11.28 -33.55
N ARG A 203 11.70 10.10 -33.97
CA ARG A 203 11.45 9.53 -35.29
C ARG A 203 10.01 9.05 -35.43
N GLU A 204 9.47 8.36 -34.42
CA GLU A 204 8.05 7.98 -34.38
C GLU A 204 7.14 9.21 -34.31
N LEU A 205 7.43 10.17 -33.42
CA LEU A 205 6.61 11.37 -33.31
C LEU A 205 6.67 12.23 -34.59
N ALA A 206 7.83 12.37 -35.22
CA ALA A 206 7.96 13.05 -36.51
C ALA A 206 7.23 12.30 -37.64
N ASN A 207 7.27 10.96 -37.66
CA ASN A 207 6.54 10.17 -38.65
C ASN A 207 5.02 10.31 -38.47
N LEU A 208 4.50 10.29 -37.24
CA LEU A 208 3.09 10.52 -36.92
C LEU A 208 2.64 11.94 -37.30
N ILE A 209 3.44 12.95 -36.95
CA ILE A 209 3.16 14.34 -37.31
C ILE A 209 3.17 14.53 -38.83
N ASN A 210 4.17 13.98 -39.54
CA ASN A 210 4.23 14.08 -41.00
C ASN A 210 3.09 13.32 -41.69
N ALA A 211 2.73 12.11 -41.24
CA ALA A 211 1.61 11.35 -41.77
C ALA A 211 0.28 12.12 -41.65
N SER A 212 -0.04 12.61 -40.45
CA SER A 212 -1.24 13.43 -40.23
C SER A 212 -1.22 14.74 -41.03
N SER A 213 -0.04 15.30 -41.31
CA SER A 213 0.12 16.52 -42.12
C SER A 213 -0.12 16.26 -43.61
N GLU A 214 0.29 15.11 -44.16
CA GLU A 214 0.00 14.77 -45.56
C GLU A 214 -1.46 14.36 -45.79
N GLU A 215 -2.11 13.74 -44.80
CA GLU A 215 -3.54 13.41 -44.87
C GLU A 215 -4.42 14.68 -44.82
N LEU A 216 -4.17 15.60 -43.86
CA LEU A 216 -4.91 16.86 -43.72
C LEU A 216 -4.80 17.80 -44.95
N ILE A 217 -3.78 17.62 -45.79
CA ILE A 217 -3.62 18.39 -47.04
C ILE A 217 -4.42 17.76 -48.21
N ARG A 218 -4.77 16.46 -48.15
CA ARG A 218 -5.51 15.77 -49.23
C ARG A 218 -7.02 15.88 -49.13
N GLU A 219 -7.61 16.07 -47.95
CA GLU A 219 -9.07 16.09 -47.76
C GLU A 219 -9.77 17.41 -48.16
N ASN A 220 -9.08 18.36 -48.79
CA ASN A 220 -9.63 19.69 -49.14
C ASN A 220 -9.90 19.91 -50.65
N GLU A 221 -9.92 18.86 -51.48
CA GLU A 221 -10.48 18.92 -52.85
C GLU A 221 -11.85 18.20 -52.94
N PRO A 222 -12.84 18.73 -53.69
CA PRO A 222 -14.21 18.19 -53.73
C PRO A 222 -14.48 17.19 -54.88
N SER A 223 -15.55 16.39 -54.73
CA SER A 223 -15.95 15.24 -55.57
C SER A 223 -15.11 13.97 -55.30
N GLU A 224 -15.61 12.74 -55.46
CA GLU A 224 -16.80 12.28 -56.20
C GLU A 224 -17.45 11.03 -55.56
N ALA A 225 -18.71 10.71 -55.90
CA ALA A 225 -19.47 9.64 -55.27
C ALA A 225 -19.34 8.26 -55.96
N VAL A 226 -19.18 7.20 -55.16
CA VAL A 226 -19.04 5.79 -55.60
C VAL A 226 -19.79 4.84 -54.61
N PRO A 227 -20.02 3.53 -54.89
CA PRO A 227 -21.33 2.91 -54.66
C PRO A 227 -21.45 2.13 -53.33
N PRO A 228 -22.66 1.67 -52.95
CA PRO A 228 -22.85 0.84 -51.76
C PRO A 228 -22.15 -0.53 -51.88
N VAL A 229 -21.53 -0.97 -50.79
CA VAL A 229 -20.92 -2.30 -50.65
C VAL A 229 -21.97 -3.32 -50.20
N ASN A 230 -21.97 -4.54 -50.77
CA ASN A 230 -22.87 -5.61 -50.34
C ASN A 230 -22.37 -6.28 -49.05
N LEU A 231 -23.28 -6.71 -48.18
CA LEU A 231 -22.98 -7.18 -46.81
C LEU A 231 -23.07 -8.71 -46.63
N GLU A 232 -23.20 -9.47 -47.71
CA GLU A 232 -23.52 -10.91 -47.65
C GLU A 232 -22.30 -11.87 -47.62
N GLU A 233 -21.05 -11.37 -47.67
CA GLU A 233 -19.84 -12.21 -47.76
C GLU A 233 -18.78 -11.99 -46.64
N ILE A 234 -19.19 -12.03 -45.37
CA ILE A 234 -18.26 -12.25 -44.23
C ILE A 234 -18.78 -13.40 -43.36
N PRO A 235 -18.23 -14.63 -43.49
CA PRO A 235 -18.62 -15.77 -42.65
C PRO A 235 -18.01 -15.67 -41.24
N GLY A 236 -18.77 -16.01 -40.19
CA GLY A 236 -18.17 -16.33 -38.89
C GLY A 236 -18.91 -15.95 -37.60
N MET A 237 -20.09 -15.30 -37.65
CA MET A 237 -20.87 -15.02 -36.44
C MET A 237 -22.39 -15.21 -36.63
N ASP A 238 -22.93 -16.26 -36.01
CA ASP A 238 -24.32 -16.34 -35.57
C ASP A 238 -24.39 -17.24 -34.31
N LEU A 239 -25.56 -17.31 -33.67
CA LEU A 239 -25.87 -18.05 -32.44
C LEU A 239 -25.25 -17.48 -31.16
N LEU A 240 -25.75 -16.31 -30.73
CA LEU A 240 -26.20 -16.13 -29.34
C LEU A 240 -27.21 -14.98 -29.14
N SER A 241 -28.32 -14.96 -29.91
CA SER A 241 -29.49 -14.13 -29.55
C SER A 241 -30.85 -14.79 -29.89
N LYS A 242 -31.44 -15.47 -28.90
CA LYS A 242 -32.89 -15.77 -28.76
C LYS A 242 -33.15 -16.60 -27.49
N ALA A 243 -33.63 -15.96 -26.42
CA ALA A 243 -34.10 -16.65 -25.22
C ALA A 243 -35.17 -15.81 -24.50
N SER A 244 -36.42 -15.84 -24.98
CA SER A 244 -37.53 -15.14 -24.32
C SER A 244 -38.89 -15.83 -24.55
N HIS A 245 -39.33 -16.60 -23.54
CA HIS A 245 -40.73 -17.01 -23.27
C HIS A 245 -41.38 -17.99 -24.29
N GLY A 246 -42.10 -19.06 -23.91
CA GLY A 246 -42.27 -19.74 -22.60
C GLY A 246 -43.63 -20.48 -22.47
N VAL A 247 -43.70 -21.54 -21.63
CA VAL A 247 -44.94 -22.21 -21.10
C VAL A 247 -45.71 -23.07 -22.15
N PRO A 248 -46.55 -24.12 -21.84
CA PRO A 248 -46.97 -24.77 -20.56
C PRO A 248 -46.79 -26.33 -20.43
N GLU A 249 -47.11 -26.85 -19.22
CA GLU A 249 -47.82 -28.12 -18.81
C GLU A 249 -47.49 -29.48 -19.50
N THR A 250 -47.22 -30.59 -18.78
CA THR A 250 -48.19 -31.39 -17.97
C THR A 250 -47.52 -32.49 -17.08
N GLU A 251 -48.28 -33.02 -16.12
CA GLU A 251 -48.02 -34.15 -15.17
C GLU A 251 -48.82 -35.43 -15.56
N PRO A 252 -48.82 -36.59 -14.83
CA PRO A 252 -47.78 -37.34 -14.09
C PRO A 252 -47.86 -38.90 -14.31
N GLU A 253 -47.00 -39.69 -13.64
CA GLU A 253 -47.22 -41.06 -13.04
C GLU A 253 -45.87 -41.48 -12.37
N GLU A 254 -45.76 -41.74 -11.05
CA GLU A 254 -46.14 -42.92 -10.23
C GLU A 254 -45.32 -44.22 -10.50
N VAL A 255 -44.67 -44.89 -9.52
CA VAL A 255 -44.44 -44.63 -8.06
C VAL A 255 -42.91 -44.66 -7.72
N ASP A 256 -42.25 -45.31 -6.74
CA ASP A 256 -42.55 -46.28 -5.65
C ASP A 256 -41.49 -46.17 -4.49
N ASP A 257 -41.60 -46.98 -3.44
CA ASP A 257 -40.73 -47.09 -2.23
C ASP A 257 -39.36 -47.79 -2.55
N ILE A 258 -38.34 -48.02 -1.68
CA ILE A 258 -38.29 -48.42 -0.25
C ILE A 258 -37.00 -47.88 0.44
N GLY A 259 -37.08 -47.52 1.72
CA GLY A 259 -36.02 -47.89 2.70
C GLY A 259 -35.28 -46.79 3.45
N SER A 260 -34.84 -47.09 4.68
CA SER A 260 -34.18 -46.15 5.61
C SER A 260 -33.17 -46.86 6.53
N MET A 261 -32.46 -46.08 7.36
CA MET A 261 -31.60 -46.49 8.50
C MET A 261 -30.18 -47.00 8.14
N PRO A 262 -29.23 -47.05 9.10
CA PRO A 262 -28.87 -45.99 10.07
C PRO A 262 -27.33 -45.85 10.28
N GLU A 263 -26.93 -44.96 11.19
CA GLU A 263 -25.61 -45.01 11.84
C GLU A 263 -25.46 -46.24 12.76
N THR A 264 -24.25 -46.82 12.87
CA THR A 264 -23.83 -47.60 14.06
C THR A 264 -22.34 -47.46 14.33
N SER A 265 -21.98 -47.26 15.60
CA SER A 265 -20.63 -47.35 16.16
C SER A 265 -20.18 -48.81 16.37
N TYR A 266 -18.87 -49.04 16.40
CA TYR A 266 -18.28 -50.22 17.05
C TYR A 266 -17.13 -49.83 17.98
N GLN A 267 -17.00 -50.58 19.07
CA GLN A 267 -15.90 -50.52 20.04
C GLN A 267 -14.96 -51.72 19.83
N ASP A 268 -13.85 -51.70 20.57
CA ASP A 268 -12.77 -52.68 20.56
C ASP A 268 -13.21 -54.11 20.97
N ASP A 269 -12.53 -55.10 20.41
CA ASP A 269 -11.82 -56.12 21.21
C ASP A 269 -10.64 -56.68 20.37
N PRO A 270 -9.55 -57.19 20.99
CA PRO A 270 -8.26 -57.35 20.33
C PRO A 270 -8.11 -58.67 19.54
N ILE A 271 -7.27 -58.62 18.50
CA ILE A 271 -6.70 -59.81 17.85
C ILE A 271 -5.21 -59.84 18.19
N GLU A 272 -4.80 -60.85 18.96
CA GLU A 272 -3.38 -61.15 19.16
C GLU A 272 -2.78 -61.71 17.87
N LEU A 273 -1.76 -61.04 17.34
CA LEU A 273 -0.87 -61.56 16.31
C LEU A 273 0.58 -61.39 16.78
N GLU A 274 1.18 -62.49 17.25
CA GLU A 274 2.61 -62.54 17.57
C GLU A 274 3.45 -62.42 16.29
N VAL A 275 3.79 -61.19 15.88
CA VAL A 275 4.79 -60.94 14.84
C VAL A 275 6.18 -61.07 15.46
N ASN A 276 6.64 -62.31 15.59
CA ASN A 276 7.94 -62.65 16.16
C ASN A 276 9.05 -62.53 15.10
N HIS A 277 9.55 -61.31 14.87
CA HIS A 277 10.71 -61.03 14.02
C HIS A 277 11.83 -60.31 14.78
N PRO A 278 12.74 -61.04 15.45
CA PRO A 278 13.91 -60.47 16.12
C PRO A 278 14.99 -59.93 15.17
N GLU A 279 14.88 -60.17 13.86
CA GLU A 279 15.99 -59.97 12.92
C GLU A 279 16.00 -58.56 12.28
N GLU A 280 14.84 -57.94 12.02
CA GLU A 280 14.79 -56.61 11.37
C GLU A 280 15.34 -55.48 12.27
N SER A 281 15.08 -55.51 13.59
CA SER A 281 15.62 -54.49 14.50
C SER A 281 17.14 -54.60 14.69
N ILE A 282 17.69 -55.81 14.60
CA ILE A 282 19.14 -56.04 14.73
C ILE A 282 19.88 -55.58 13.47
N VAL A 283 19.28 -55.72 12.29
CA VAL A 283 19.87 -55.20 11.03
C VAL A 283 19.97 -53.68 11.07
N LEU A 284 18.89 -52.98 11.45
CA LEU A 284 18.89 -51.50 11.58
C LEU A 284 19.95 -51.03 12.61
N GLU A 285 19.93 -51.59 13.82
CA GLU A 285 20.95 -51.29 14.85
C GLU A 285 22.39 -51.59 14.40
N SER A 286 22.60 -52.48 13.44
CA SER A 286 23.94 -52.80 12.91
C SER A 286 24.38 -51.83 11.81
N MET A 287 23.44 -51.38 10.96
CA MET A 287 23.72 -50.41 9.89
C MET A 287 23.97 -49.01 10.46
N GLU A 288 23.18 -48.55 11.43
CA GLU A 288 23.42 -47.28 12.14
C GLU A 288 24.84 -47.22 12.75
N LYS A 289 25.37 -48.36 13.22
CA LYS A 289 26.72 -48.46 13.79
C LYS A 289 27.86 -48.44 12.75
N GLU A 290 27.58 -48.64 11.46
CA GLU A 290 28.55 -48.38 10.37
C GLU A 290 28.41 -46.97 9.76
N ILE A 291 27.22 -46.37 9.84
CA ILE A 291 26.88 -45.11 9.15
C ILE A 291 27.58 -43.87 9.74
N GLU A 292 28.04 -43.92 11.00
CA GLU A 292 28.57 -42.75 11.73
C GLU A 292 30.09 -42.73 11.94
N ASN A 293 30.85 -43.49 11.12
CA ASN A 293 32.32 -43.52 11.17
C ASN A 293 33.02 -42.15 10.94
N TRP A 294 32.26 -41.12 10.55
CA TRP A 294 32.72 -39.73 10.45
C TRP A 294 32.57 -38.91 11.74
N ARG A 295 31.74 -39.32 12.72
CA ARG A 295 31.49 -38.52 13.94
C ARG A 295 32.76 -38.19 14.75
N PRO A 296 33.75 -39.10 14.92
CA PRO A 296 35.00 -38.77 15.60
C PRO A 296 35.85 -37.77 14.81
N ASP A 297 35.94 -37.95 13.48
CA ASP A 297 36.66 -37.03 12.58
C ASP A 297 36.01 -35.63 12.63
N LEU A 298 34.66 -35.56 12.64
CA LEU A 298 33.89 -34.32 12.73
C LEU A 298 34.12 -33.61 14.08
N GLN A 299 34.07 -34.34 15.20
CA GLN A 299 34.29 -33.75 16.51
C GLN A 299 35.70 -33.13 16.63
N ILE A 300 36.71 -33.77 16.03
CA ILE A 300 38.06 -33.19 15.92
C ILE A 300 38.02 -31.90 15.08
N ALA A 301 37.38 -31.92 13.91
CA ALA A 301 37.29 -30.76 13.03
C ALA A 301 36.59 -29.56 13.69
N THR A 302 35.44 -29.77 14.34
CA THR A 302 34.73 -28.73 15.11
C THR A 302 35.59 -28.20 16.27
N THR A 303 36.31 -29.07 16.98
CA THR A 303 37.22 -28.66 18.05
C THR A 303 38.37 -27.79 17.51
N GLN A 304 38.94 -28.11 16.35
CA GLN A 304 39.96 -27.27 15.71
C GLN A 304 39.44 -25.86 15.40
N ILE A 305 38.19 -25.72 14.95
CA ILE A 305 37.58 -24.41 14.66
C ILE A 305 37.36 -23.61 15.96
N LEU A 306 36.79 -24.25 16.99
CA LEU A 306 36.55 -23.63 18.31
C LEU A 306 37.84 -23.22 19.04
N ASP A 307 38.94 -23.97 18.88
CA ASP A 307 40.28 -23.60 19.38
C ASP A 307 40.98 -22.52 18.50
N GLY A 308 40.33 -22.03 17.45
CA GLY A 308 40.83 -20.99 16.54
C GLY A 308 41.72 -21.46 15.40
N ALA A 309 41.92 -22.77 15.22
CA ALA A 309 42.63 -23.39 14.11
C ALA A 309 41.72 -23.59 12.87
N ILE A 310 41.02 -22.51 12.50
CA ILE A 310 39.96 -22.45 11.48
C ILE A 310 40.31 -23.17 10.18
N GLU A 311 41.43 -22.81 9.54
CA GLU A 311 41.83 -23.40 8.24
C GLU A 311 42.13 -24.90 8.35
N GLU A 312 42.66 -25.37 9.48
CA GLU A 312 42.87 -26.80 9.69
C GLU A 312 41.55 -27.54 9.87
N GLY A 313 40.61 -26.96 10.61
CA GLY A 313 39.26 -27.50 10.78
C GLY A 313 38.45 -27.54 9.48
N LEU A 314 38.47 -26.46 8.68
CA LEU A 314 37.83 -26.43 7.35
C LEU A 314 38.43 -27.47 6.38
N VAL A 315 39.75 -27.72 6.44
CA VAL A 315 40.40 -28.80 5.70
C VAL A 315 39.96 -30.18 6.23
N SER A 316 39.88 -30.38 7.54
CA SER A 316 39.33 -31.60 8.15
C SER A 316 37.89 -31.87 7.69
N LEU A 317 37.01 -30.87 7.72
CA LEU A 317 35.63 -30.97 7.22
C LEU A 317 35.57 -31.33 5.72
N LYS A 318 36.35 -30.65 4.87
CA LYS A 318 36.46 -31.00 3.43
C LYS A 318 36.93 -32.43 3.20
N ASN A 319 37.86 -32.95 4.02
CA ASN A 319 38.29 -34.34 3.95
C ASN A 319 37.17 -35.32 4.34
N ILE A 320 36.36 -35.00 5.36
CA ILE A 320 35.21 -35.81 5.78
C ILE A 320 34.16 -35.85 4.66
N ILE A 321 33.78 -34.71 4.11
CA ILE A 321 32.79 -34.62 3.00
C ILE A 321 33.28 -35.38 1.76
N THR A 322 34.58 -35.33 1.46
CA THR A 322 35.18 -36.09 0.34
C THR A 322 35.15 -37.60 0.56
N LYS A 323 35.26 -38.04 1.83
CA LYS A 323 35.26 -39.45 2.27
C LYS A 323 33.84 -40.01 2.45
N TYR A 324 32.87 -39.15 2.75
CA TYR A 324 31.47 -39.48 3.04
C TYR A 324 30.52 -38.45 2.38
N PRO A 325 30.36 -38.46 1.04
CA PRO A 325 29.61 -37.43 0.32
C PRO A 325 28.12 -37.37 0.67
N GLU A 326 27.55 -38.51 1.07
CA GLU A 326 26.16 -38.70 1.53
C GLU A 326 25.92 -38.28 2.99
N ALA A 327 26.93 -37.74 3.69
CA ALA A 327 26.77 -37.28 5.07
C ALA A 327 26.37 -35.79 5.11
N ALA A 328 25.10 -35.52 5.43
CA ALA A 328 24.56 -34.16 5.52
C ALA A 328 25.27 -33.31 6.60
N GLU A 329 25.36 -33.81 7.84
CA GLU A 329 25.88 -33.05 8.99
C GLU A 329 27.31 -32.48 8.81
N PRO A 330 28.34 -33.24 8.35
CA PRO A 330 29.66 -32.66 8.08
C PRO A 330 29.65 -31.57 7.01
N ARG A 331 28.73 -31.64 6.04
CA ARG A 331 28.56 -30.63 4.99
C ARG A 331 27.84 -29.39 5.52
N PHE A 332 26.84 -29.57 6.38
CA PHE A 332 26.15 -28.49 7.09
C PHE A 332 27.13 -27.69 7.95
N ARG A 333 27.98 -28.37 8.75
CA ARG A 333 29.02 -27.71 9.56
C ARG A 333 30.10 -27.02 8.73
N TYR A 334 30.47 -27.59 7.59
CA TYR A 334 31.37 -26.89 6.66
C TYR A 334 30.74 -25.63 6.07
N ALA A 335 29.46 -25.67 5.67
CA ALA A 335 28.76 -24.51 5.16
C ALA A 335 28.65 -23.40 6.22
N LEU A 336 28.33 -23.75 7.47
CA LEU A 336 28.39 -22.85 8.62
C LEU A 336 29.76 -22.19 8.75
N SER A 337 30.84 -22.96 8.95
CA SER A 337 32.15 -22.37 9.23
C SER A 337 32.81 -21.63 8.04
N VAL A 338 32.29 -21.79 6.82
CA VAL A 338 32.62 -20.91 5.68
C VAL A 338 31.96 -19.54 5.82
N LEU A 339 30.68 -19.48 6.25
CA LEU A 339 30.03 -18.21 6.64
C LEU A 339 30.74 -17.56 7.83
N GLU A 340 31.28 -18.37 8.76
CA GLU A 340 31.95 -17.87 9.98
C GLU A 340 33.24 -17.10 9.73
N HIS A 341 34.06 -17.61 8.82
CA HIS A 341 35.47 -17.22 8.84
C HIS A 341 36.03 -16.85 7.47
N GLN A 342 35.26 -17.03 6.39
CA GLN A 342 35.70 -16.74 5.02
C GLN A 342 34.80 -15.73 4.27
N ASP A 343 33.67 -15.27 4.86
CA ASP A 343 32.63 -14.38 4.26
C ASP A 343 32.08 -14.92 2.91
N ASP A 344 32.28 -16.21 2.58
CA ASP A 344 31.87 -16.80 1.29
C ASP A 344 30.45 -17.38 1.36
N ALA A 345 29.49 -16.47 1.29
CA ALA A 345 28.06 -16.78 1.15
C ALA A 345 27.70 -17.47 -0.19
N THR A 346 28.64 -17.70 -1.11
CA THR A 346 28.42 -18.42 -2.37
C THR A 346 28.72 -19.91 -2.21
N GLU A 347 29.91 -20.26 -1.73
CA GLU A 347 30.29 -21.64 -1.39
C GLU A 347 29.35 -22.22 -0.34
N ALA A 348 29.10 -21.49 0.76
CA ALA A 348 28.21 -21.98 1.82
C ALA A 348 26.78 -22.28 1.32
N TYR A 349 26.23 -21.45 0.43
CA TYR A 349 24.92 -21.67 -0.17
C TYR A 349 24.90 -22.95 -1.02
N ALA A 350 25.90 -23.15 -1.89
CA ALA A 350 25.99 -24.35 -2.72
C ALA A 350 26.14 -25.63 -1.88
N GLN A 351 26.84 -25.56 -0.73
CA GLN A 351 26.94 -26.69 0.19
C GLN A 351 25.61 -26.96 0.93
N LEU A 352 24.84 -25.93 1.30
CA LEU A 352 23.52 -26.10 1.91
C LEU A 352 22.48 -26.64 0.91
N GLU A 353 22.53 -26.26 -0.37
CA GLU A 353 21.71 -26.89 -1.42
C GLU A 353 22.00 -28.40 -1.53
N GLN A 354 23.27 -28.80 -1.37
CA GLN A 354 23.64 -30.22 -1.32
C GLN A 354 23.17 -30.90 -0.01
N VAL A 355 23.20 -30.22 1.15
CA VAL A 355 22.61 -30.74 2.39
C VAL A 355 21.13 -31.06 2.18
N CYS A 356 20.35 -30.12 1.64
CA CYS A 356 18.90 -30.31 1.40
C CYS A 356 18.56 -31.33 0.29
N GLN A 357 19.53 -31.71 -0.55
CA GLN A 357 19.38 -32.80 -1.52
C GLN A 357 19.68 -34.19 -0.92
N ILE A 358 20.60 -34.24 0.06
CA ILE A 358 20.97 -35.46 0.81
C ILE A 358 19.92 -35.76 1.88
N ASP A 359 19.50 -34.73 2.62
CA ASP A 359 18.51 -34.79 3.70
C ASP A 359 17.39 -33.76 3.47
N PRO A 360 16.28 -34.17 2.83
CA PRO A 360 15.12 -33.31 2.61
C PRO A 360 14.31 -32.94 3.87
N GLU A 361 14.67 -33.46 5.05
CA GLU A 361 14.04 -33.11 6.34
C GLU A 361 14.94 -32.19 7.20
N HIS A 362 16.11 -31.78 6.70
CA HIS A 362 17.12 -30.98 7.42
C HIS A 362 16.69 -29.51 7.65
N VAL A 363 15.77 -29.30 8.59
CA VAL A 363 15.10 -28.01 8.91
C VAL A 363 16.06 -26.80 8.92
N SER A 364 17.18 -26.91 9.64
CA SER A 364 18.15 -25.81 9.79
C SER A 364 18.87 -25.44 8.50
N ALA A 365 18.96 -26.34 7.52
CA ALA A 365 19.60 -26.06 6.23
C ALA A 365 18.65 -25.29 5.31
N PHE A 366 17.36 -25.65 5.27
CA PHE A 366 16.34 -24.82 4.64
C PHE A 366 16.26 -23.43 5.27
N PHE A 367 16.36 -23.33 6.60
CA PHE A 367 16.34 -22.04 7.28
C PHE A 367 17.51 -21.13 6.86
N LEU A 368 18.74 -21.65 6.89
CA LEU A 368 19.93 -20.90 6.45
C LEU A 368 19.92 -20.59 4.95
N LEU A 369 19.41 -21.49 4.08
CA LEU A 369 19.17 -21.17 2.68
C LEU A 369 18.22 -19.97 2.53
N GLY A 370 17.18 -19.88 3.37
CA GLY A 370 16.28 -18.74 3.43
C GLY A 370 16.99 -17.42 3.75
N GLU A 371 17.91 -17.42 4.72
CA GLU A 371 18.62 -16.22 5.17
C GLU A 371 19.84 -15.84 4.30
N LEU A 372 20.38 -16.78 3.54
CA LEU A 372 21.32 -16.51 2.45
C LEU A 372 20.59 -16.02 1.20
N ALA A 373 19.40 -16.55 0.92
CA ALA A 373 18.54 -16.05 -0.15
C ALA A 373 18.06 -14.62 0.14
N GLU A 374 17.55 -14.30 1.35
CA GLU A 374 17.21 -12.92 1.73
C GLU A 374 18.39 -11.96 1.58
N TRP A 375 19.62 -12.41 1.89
CA TRP A 375 20.82 -11.57 1.81
C TRP A 375 21.35 -11.42 0.37
N LYS A 376 21.18 -12.43 -0.50
CA LYS A 376 21.29 -12.33 -1.96
C LYS A 376 20.05 -11.66 -2.60
N GLU A 377 19.11 -11.21 -1.77
CA GLU A 377 17.83 -10.60 -2.13
C GLU A 377 16.91 -11.49 -3.01
N ASP A 378 17.16 -12.80 -3.07
CA ASP A 378 16.27 -13.76 -3.73
C ASP A 378 15.09 -14.06 -2.80
N TYR A 379 14.15 -13.11 -2.75
CA TYR A 379 13.02 -13.14 -1.81
C TYR A 379 12.04 -14.30 -2.08
N ASP A 380 11.98 -14.79 -3.31
CA ASP A 380 11.17 -15.95 -3.71
C ASP A 380 11.81 -17.26 -3.23
N MET A 381 13.12 -17.43 -3.45
CA MET A 381 13.88 -18.54 -2.89
C MET A 381 13.87 -18.49 -1.35
N ALA A 382 13.90 -17.29 -0.74
CA ALA A 382 13.76 -17.12 0.70
C ALA A 382 12.36 -17.55 1.20
N LEU A 383 11.30 -17.17 0.46
CA LEU A 383 9.92 -17.53 0.78
C LEU A 383 9.74 -19.06 0.73
N GLU A 384 10.21 -19.72 -0.33
CA GLU A 384 10.10 -21.18 -0.49
C GLU A 384 10.84 -21.92 0.62
N ASN A 385 12.08 -21.52 0.93
CA ASN A 385 12.89 -22.17 1.95
C ASN A 385 12.34 -21.97 3.38
N TYR A 386 11.81 -20.78 3.69
CA TYR A 386 11.11 -20.56 4.96
C TYR A 386 9.76 -21.30 5.05
N GLU A 387 9.01 -21.41 3.95
CA GLU A 387 7.76 -22.19 3.95
C GLU A 387 8.04 -23.71 4.11
N LYS A 388 9.13 -24.23 3.53
CA LYS A 388 9.65 -25.58 3.81
C LYS A 388 10.04 -25.75 5.27
N THR A 389 10.86 -24.84 5.82
CA THR A 389 11.24 -24.83 7.24
C THR A 389 10.01 -24.92 8.14
N LEU A 390 9.00 -24.08 7.87
CA LEU A 390 7.76 -24.00 8.62
C LEU A 390 6.84 -25.22 8.45
N ALA A 391 6.94 -25.94 7.33
CA ALA A 391 6.20 -27.17 7.07
C ALA A 391 6.80 -28.37 7.82
N LEU A 392 8.13 -28.44 7.91
CA LEU A 392 8.86 -29.46 8.67
C LEU A 392 8.73 -29.23 10.18
N ASP A 393 9.07 -28.02 10.66
CA ASP A 393 8.83 -27.60 12.05
C ASP A 393 8.06 -26.27 12.14
N LYS A 394 6.80 -26.40 12.55
CA LYS A 394 5.84 -25.31 12.76
C LYS A 394 6.21 -24.36 13.91
N ASP A 395 7.03 -24.83 14.85
CA ASP A 395 7.39 -24.19 16.12
C ASP A 395 8.91 -23.85 16.18
N TYR A 396 9.64 -24.05 15.07
CA TYR A 396 11.06 -23.72 14.90
C TYR A 396 11.37 -22.28 15.35
N PRO A 397 12.55 -22.01 15.96
CA PRO A 397 12.89 -20.68 16.44
C PRO A 397 12.69 -19.58 15.38
N ASP A 398 11.92 -18.57 15.76
CA ASP A 398 11.68 -17.34 14.99
C ASP A 398 11.07 -17.45 13.57
N ILE A 399 10.81 -18.65 13.02
CA ILE A 399 10.31 -18.81 11.64
C ILE A 399 9.00 -18.07 11.36
N GLN A 400 8.06 -18.09 12.33
CA GLN A 400 6.78 -17.36 12.24
C GLN A 400 6.97 -15.83 12.18
N TYR A 401 8.11 -15.34 12.67
CA TYR A 401 8.48 -13.93 12.64
C TYR A 401 9.25 -13.60 11.36
N ARG A 402 10.31 -14.36 11.02
CA ARG A 402 11.08 -14.23 9.76
C ARG A 402 10.18 -14.23 8.52
N LEU A 403 9.41 -15.29 8.33
CA LEU A 403 8.47 -15.39 7.21
C LEU A 403 7.38 -14.29 7.27
N GLY A 404 6.96 -13.90 8.48
CA GLY A 404 6.01 -12.79 8.67
C GLY A 404 6.57 -11.43 8.28
N MET A 405 7.89 -11.22 8.46
CA MET A 405 8.64 -10.03 8.09
C MET A 405 8.93 -9.99 6.60
N LEU A 406 9.48 -11.07 6.03
CA LEU A 406 9.71 -11.22 4.59
C LEU A 406 8.42 -10.88 3.81
N VAL A 407 7.29 -11.51 4.18
CA VAL A 407 6.00 -11.25 3.55
C VAL A 407 5.53 -9.80 3.76
N ALA A 408 5.64 -9.23 4.97
CA ALA A 408 5.21 -7.84 5.22
C ALA A 408 6.00 -6.78 4.42
N LYS A 409 7.22 -7.11 4.02
CA LYS A 409 8.27 -6.21 3.51
C LYS A 409 8.43 -6.32 1.99
N HIS A 410 8.41 -7.55 1.45
CA HIS A 410 8.67 -7.87 0.04
C HIS A 410 7.45 -8.37 -0.74
N PHE A 411 6.40 -8.85 -0.06
CA PHE A 411 5.16 -9.39 -0.64
C PHE A 411 3.94 -8.54 -0.22
N PRO A 412 3.85 -7.27 -0.70
CA PRO A 412 2.90 -6.26 -0.23
C PRO A 412 1.42 -6.54 -0.54
N GLU A 413 1.14 -7.41 -1.50
CA GLU A 413 -0.17 -7.96 -1.92
C GLU A 413 -0.70 -9.05 -0.96
N GLU A 414 0.18 -9.62 -0.12
CA GLU A 414 -0.11 -10.64 0.90
C GLU A 414 -0.23 -10.10 2.37
N PRO A 415 -0.81 -8.91 2.68
CA PRO A 415 -0.82 -8.38 4.04
C PRO A 415 -1.68 -9.21 5.00
N GLY A 416 -2.54 -10.09 4.48
CA GLY A 416 -3.28 -11.10 5.24
C GLY A 416 -2.38 -12.22 5.80
N LYS A 417 -1.42 -12.71 5.00
CA LYS A 417 -0.43 -13.74 5.37
C LYS A 417 0.59 -13.18 6.35
N ALA A 418 1.17 -12.02 6.07
CA ALA A 418 2.00 -11.26 7.03
C ALA A 418 1.30 -11.09 8.39
N LEU A 419 0.05 -10.63 8.39
CA LEU A 419 -0.75 -10.44 9.61
C LEU A 419 -1.07 -11.76 10.35
N LYS A 420 -1.14 -12.89 9.64
CA LYS A 420 -1.38 -14.23 10.21
C LYS A 420 -0.11 -14.77 10.88
N LEU A 421 1.04 -14.60 10.23
CA LEU A 421 2.36 -15.02 10.68
C LEU A 421 2.84 -14.23 11.90
N LEU A 422 2.87 -12.89 11.80
CA LEU A 422 3.27 -12.02 12.92
C LEU A 422 2.39 -12.19 14.18
N LYS A 423 1.11 -12.59 14.01
CA LYS A 423 0.24 -12.97 15.15
C LYS A 423 0.56 -14.34 15.75
N LYS A 424 1.06 -15.30 14.96
CA LYS A 424 1.56 -16.58 15.48
C LYS A 424 2.86 -16.36 16.24
N ALA A 425 3.78 -15.54 15.72
CA ALA A 425 4.98 -15.12 16.45
C ALA A 425 4.62 -14.52 17.82
N LEU A 426 3.69 -13.55 17.85
CA LEU A 426 3.14 -12.95 19.08
C LEU A 426 2.27 -13.89 19.95
N LYS A 427 2.06 -15.15 19.55
CA LYS A 427 1.44 -16.20 20.38
C LYS A 427 2.50 -17.09 21.04
N LEU A 428 3.64 -17.29 20.38
CA LEU A 428 4.80 -18.01 20.91
C LEU A 428 5.61 -17.11 21.86
N ASP A 429 5.84 -15.86 21.46
CA ASP A 429 6.55 -14.83 22.22
C ASP A 429 5.69 -13.55 22.32
N PRO A 430 4.86 -13.41 23.37
CA PRO A 430 3.94 -12.28 23.54
C PRO A 430 4.60 -10.93 23.88
N ASP A 431 5.90 -10.97 24.24
CA ASP A 431 6.66 -9.83 24.76
C ASP A 431 7.61 -9.23 23.70
N ARG A 432 7.56 -9.78 22.49
CA ARG A 432 8.30 -9.39 21.29
C ARG A 432 7.94 -7.96 20.80
N ALA A 433 8.69 -6.97 21.29
CA ALA A 433 8.46 -5.52 21.05
C ALA A 433 8.44 -5.09 19.57
N ASP A 434 9.30 -5.69 18.77
CA ASP A 434 9.51 -5.54 17.32
C ASP A 434 8.39 -6.23 16.52
N ALA A 435 8.00 -7.48 16.81
CA ALA A 435 6.78 -8.06 16.21
C ALA A 435 5.53 -7.25 16.61
N HIS A 436 5.51 -6.64 17.79
CA HIS A 436 4.52 -5.64 18.14
C HIS A 436 4.60 -4.38 17.28
N TYR A 437 5.80 -3.86 17.00
CA TYR A 437 6.03 -2.66 16.17
C TYR A 437 5.63 -2.90 14.71
N GLN A 438 6.02 -4.04 14.15
CA GLN A 438 5.76 -4.42 12.77
C GLN A 438 4.29 -4.73 12.52
N LEU A 439 3.61 -5.39 13.48
CA LEU A 439 2.14 -5.49 13.43
C LEU A 439 1.44 -4.12 13.59
N ALA A 440 2.09 -3.14 14.23
CA ALA A 440 1.56 -1.77 14.34
C ALA A 440 1.68 -1.00 13.02
N LEU A 441 2.85 -1.06 12.36
CA LEU A 441 3.08 -0.52 11.01
C LEU A 441 2.11 -1.15 9.99
N LEU A 442 1.99 -2.49 9.97
CA LEU A 442 1.04 -3.19 9.10
C LEU A 442 -0.42 -2.75 9.36
N TYR A 443 -0.78 -2.50 10.62
CA TYR A 443 -2.09 -1.93 10.98
C TYR A 443 -2.25 -0.42 10.67
N GLN A 444 -1.16 0.34 10.54
CA GLN A 444 -1.16 1.76 10.19
C GLN A 444 -1.27 1.95 8.67
N GLU A 445 -0.45 1.22 7.91
CA GLU A 445 -0.07 1.57 6.53
C GLU A 445 -0.71 0.69 5.46
N ARG A 446 -0.96 -0.60 5.75
CA ARG A 446 -1.59 -1.54 4.82
C ARG A 446 -3.05 -1.82 5.16
N ILE A 447 -3.36 -1.97 6.46
CA ILE A 447 -4.70 -2.38 6.93
C ILE A 447 -5.52 -1.18 7.47
N PHE A 448 -4.90 0.00 7.66
CA PHE A 448 -5.53 1.26 8.07
C PHE A 448 -6.38 1.22 9.35
N LYS A 449 -6.17 0.23 10.24
CA LYS A 449 -6.89 0.05 11.50
C LYS A 449 -6.13 0.72 12.66
N ALA A 450 -6.02 2.05 12.58
CA ALA A 450 -5.23 2.91 13.47
C ALA A 450 -5.41 2.69 14.99
N LYS A 451 -6.60 2.25 15.47
CA LYS A 451 -6.80 1.86 16.88
C LYS A 451 -5.99 0.61 17.28
N LYS A 452 -5.80 -0.33 16.36
CA LYS A 452 -4.95 -1.51 16.56
C LYS A 452 -3.47 -1.14 16.46
N ALA A 453 -3.10 -0.29 15.49
CA ALA A 453 -1.75 0.26 15.39
C ALA A 453 -1.33 0.95 16.71
N LYS A 454 -2.14 1.91 17.21
CA LYS A 454 -1.89 2.58 18.50
C LYS A 454 -1.70 1.60 19.66
N LYS A 455 -2.55 0.57 19.79
CA LYS A 455 -2.38 -0.48 20.82
C LYS A 455 -1.04 -1.21 20.68
N HIS A 456 -0.63 -1.53 19.46
CA HIS A 456 0.57 -2.33 19.23
C HIS A 456 1.86 -1.50 19.42
N PHE A 457 1.92 -0.25 18.94
CA PHE A 457 3.01 0.69 19.31
C PHE A 457 3.09 0.93 20.83
N GLN A 458 1.96 0.93 21.54
CA GLN A 458 1.96 1.02 23.00
C GLN A 458 2.56 -0.24 23.67
N LYS A 459 2.33 -1.46 23.14
CA LYS A 459 3.04 -2.67 23.63
C LYS A 459 4.52 -2.69 23.22
N THR A 460 4.88 -2.13 22.07
CA THR A 460 6.31 -1.90 21.73
C THR A 460 7.01 -1.06 22.80
N LEU A 461 6.39 0.02 23.28
CA LEU A 461 6.95 0.85 24.36
C LEU A 461 6.77 0.27 25.77
N GLU A 462 5.92 -0.75 25.94
CA GLU A 462 5.78 -1.51 27.19
C GLU A 462 6.99 -2.43 27.40
N PHE A 463 7.46 -3.08 26.33
CA PHE A 463 8.60 -4.01 26.36
C PHE A 463 9.94 -3.40 25.97
N LEU A 464 9.94 -2.35 25.14
CA LEU A 464 11.13 -1.58 24.75
C LEU A 464 10.84 -0.07 24.90
N PRO A 465 10.91 0.50 26.12
CA PRO A 465 10.54 1.90 26.39
C PRO A 465 11.36 2.94 25.62
N GLU A 466 12.60 2.61 25.26
CA GLU A 466 13.50 3.44 24.45
C GLU A 466 13.50 3.04 22.97
N HIS A 467 12.42 2.43 22.46
CA HIS A 467 12.28 2.16 21.02
C HIS A 467 12.27 3.49 20.24
N PRO A 468 13.21 3.71 19.29
CA PRO A 468 13.46 5.04 18.71
C PRO A 468 12.27 5.63 17.96
N PHE A 469 11.53 4.80 17.22
CA PHE A 469 10.45 5.28 16.33
C PHE A 469 9.03 5.13 16.87
N ALA A 470 8.70 4.16 17.74
CA ALA A 470 7.34 3.96 18.23
C ALA A 470 6.72 5.18 18.94
N ASN A 471 7.53 6.03 19.57
CA ASN A 471 7.07 7.34 20.07
C ASN A 471 6.77 8.34 18.92
N TYR A 472 7.54 8.33 17.83
CA TYR A 472 7.28 9.15 16.65
C TYR A 472 5.99 8.73 15.93
N ASP A 473 5.76 7.42 15.75
CA ASP A 473 4.51 6.92 15.15
C ASP A 473 3.28 7.16 16.02
N LEU A 474 3.40 7.02 17.35
CA LEU A 474 2.36 7.46 18.26
C LEU A 474 2.10 8.98 18.19
N ALA A 475 3.14 9.78 17.94
CA ALA A 475 2.98 11.21 17.68
C ALA A 475 2.25 11.47 16.36
N LEU A 476 2.61 10.77 15.27
CA LEU A 476 1.94 10.86 13.97
C LEU A 476 0.47 10.46 14.07
N ILE A 477 0.16 9.31 14.68
CA ILE A 477 -1.22 8.87 14.94
C ILE A 477 -1.97 9.91 15.78
N ALA A 478 -1.37 10.40 16.87
CA ALA A 478 -2.01 11.41 17.71
C ALA A 478 -2.29 12.71 16.93
N HIS A 479 -1.34 13.18 16.12
CA HIS A 479 -1.47 14.38 15.29
C HIS A 479 -2.55 14.21 14.20
N GLN A 480 -2.57 13.07 13.49
CA GLN A 480 -3.61 12.73 12.52
C GLN A 480 -5.02 12.70 13.15
N ASN A 481 -5.13 12.24 14.40
CA ASN A 481 -6.38 12.23 15.17
C ASN A 481 -6.66 13.56 15.90
N GLY A 482 -5.93 14.65 15.61
CA GLY A 482 -6.12 15.97 16.22
C GLY A 482 -5.74 16.07 17.70
N GLN A 483 -5.14 15.03 18.28
CA GLN A 483 -4.70 14.97 19.67
C GLN A 483 -3.38 15.74 19.87
N LEU A 484 -3.34 17.04 19.56
CA LEU A 484 -2.10 17.82 19.47
C LEU A 484 -1.25 17.83 20.76
N ALA A 485 -1.90 17.72 21.93
CA ALA A 485 -1.21 17.61 23.22
C ALA A 485 -0.47 16.27 23.36
N ASP A 486 -1.18 15.16 23.18
CA ASP A 486 -0.60 13.81 23.12
C ASP A 486 0.51 13.73 22.07
N ALA A 487 0.28 14.29 20.87
CA ALA A 487 1.21 14.27 19.75
C ALA A 487 2.54 14.94 20.08
N ARG A 488 2.51 16.14 20.66
CA ARG A 488 3.73 16.81 21.14
C ARG A 488 4.35 16.06 22.32
N GLY A 489 3.55 15.44 23.19
CA GLY A 489 4.04 14.60 24.28
C GLY A 489 4.88 13.41 23.79
N TYR A 490 4.33 12.62 22.88
CA TYR A 490 5.02 11.50 22.24
C TYR A 490 6.23 11.99 21.41
N TYR A 491 6.09 13.06 20.62
CA TYR A 491 7.19 13.62 19.84
C TYR A 491 8.35 14.12 20.73
N LEU A 492 8.07 14.68 21.90
CA LEU A 492 9.10 15.09 22.86
C LEU A 492 9.87 13.91 23.47
N GLN A 493 9.25 12.72 23.60
CA GLN A 493 9.99 11.49 23.93
C GLN A 493 10.76 10.96 22.72
N ALA A 494 10.18 11.02 21.52
CA ALA A 494 10.84 10.60 20.28
C ALA A 494 12.15 11.37 20.06
N ILE A 495 12.16 12.71 20.13
CA ILE A 495 13.41 13.50 19.97
C ILE A 495 14.38 13.39 21.16
N ARG A 496 13.95 12.83 22.30
CA ARG A 496 14.83 12.51 23.42
C ARG A 496 15.60 11.21 23.17
N ILE A 497 14.93 10.21 22.56
CA ILE A 497 15.51 8.90 22.26
C ILE A 497 16.33 8.97 20.96
N ASN A 498 15.76 9.54 19.89
CA ASN A 498 16.43 9.79 18.61
C ASN A 498 16.40 11.29 18.28
N PRO A 499 17.49 12.03 18.57
CA PRO A 499 17.58 13.47 18.30
C PRO A 499 17.47 13.87 16.82
N GLU A 500 17.73 12.97 15.87
CA GLU A 500 17.65 13.27 14.42
C GLU A 500 16.22 13.56 13.95
N LEU A 501 15.22 13.08 14.71
CA LEU A 501 13.80 13.39 14.50
C LEU A 501 13.46 14.88 14.73
N LYS A 502 14.40 15.68 15.28
CA LYS A 502 14.22 17.09 15.62
C LYS A 502 14.51 18.06 14.47
N THR A 503 13.77 17.93 13.36
CA THR A 503 13.87 18.88 12.24
C THR A 503 12.98 20.11 12.40
N SER A 504 13.22 21.13 11.57
CA SER A 504 12.37 22.31 11.42
C SER A 504 10.92 21.95 11.05
N GLU A 505 10.72 20.96 10.17
CA GLU A 505 9.40 20.51 9.74
C GLU A 505 8.65 19.78 10.87
N ASN A 506 9.34 18.92 11.62
CA ASN A 506 8.74 18.20 12.74
C ASN A 506 8.46 19.13 13.94
N GLU A 507 9.37 20.04 14.28
CA GLU A 507 9.14 21.06 15.33
C GLU A 507 8.00 22.02 14.99
N GLU A 508 7.74 22.30 13.70
CA GLU A 508 6.55 23.04 13.24
C GLU A 508 5.29 22.16 13.25
N ALA A 509 5.35 20.93 12.72
CA ALA A 509 4.19 20.03 12.61
C ALA A 509 3.62 19.64 13.98
N PHE A 510 4.48 19.36 14.96
CA PHE A 510 4.07 19.04 16.33
C PHE A 510 3.98 20.28 17.24
N ARG A 511 4.05 21.49 16.69
CA ARG A 511 3.99 22.74 17.47
C ARG A 511 2.63 22.93 18.12
N ILE A 512 2.56 22.79 19.45
CA ILE A 512 1.42 23.34 20.21
C ILE A 512 1.49 24.86 20.13
N SER A 513 0.81 25.41 19.12
CA SER A 513 0.56 26.83 19.01
C SER A 513 -0.24 27.31 20.23
N LYS A 514 0.41 28.08 21.11
CA LYS A 514 -0.27 28.86 22.16
C LYS A 514 -1.10 30.03 21.60
N LYS A 515 -1.05 30.27 20.29
CA LYS A 515 -2.01 31.14 19.60
C LYS A 515 -3.38 30.45 19.69
N ALA A 516 -4.29 31.03 20.46
CA ALA A 516 -5.71 30.69 20.39
C ALA A 516 -6.16 30.68 18.91
N PRO A 517 -7.16 29.87 18.52
CA PRO A 517 -7.69 29.90 17.17
C PRO A 517 -8.01 31.35 16.79
N ALA A 518 -7.57 31.78 15.61
CA ALA A 518 -7.72 33.15 15.16
C ALA A 518 -9.19 33.58 15.33
N PRO A 519 -9.48 34.77 15.87
CA PRO A 519 -10.86 35.23 16.07
C PRO A 519 -11.62 35.07 14.76
N ILE A 520 -12.60 34.17 14.73
CA ILE A 520 -13.34 33.87 13.51
C ILE A 520 -14.05 35.17 13.11
N PRO A 521 -13.79 35.73 11.91
CA PRO A 521 -14.19 37.08 11.58
C PRO A 521 -15.72 37.23 11.66
N GLU A 522 -16.17 38.28 12.35
CA GLU A 522 -17.59 38.63 12.35
C GLU A 522 -17.93 39.30 11.02
N SER A 523 -18.91 38.71 10.33
CA SER A 523 -19.37 39.03 8.98
C SER A 523 -20.92 39.00 8.99
N PRO A 524 -21.63 39.73 8.10
CA PRO A 524 -23.02 40.14 8.31
C PRO A 524 -24.02 39.03 8.69
N MET A 525 -24.97 39.38 9.56
CA MET A 525 -25.90 38.40 10.18
C MET A 525 -26.98 37.83 9.25
N ASP A 526 -27.20 38.43 8.08
CA ASP A 526 -28.35 38.13 7.23
C ASP A 526 -28.10 36.99 6.21
N THR A 527 -26.84 36.64 5.94
CA THR A 527 -26.52 35.52 5.02
C THR A 527 -26.74 34.17 5.70
N PRO A 528 -27.57 33.27 5.15
CA PRO A 528 -27.84 31.95 5.74
C PRO A 528 -26.59 31.07 5.81
N LEU A 529 -26.46 30.33 6.92
CA LEU A 529 -25.35 29.43 7.18
C LEU A 529 -25.71 27.98 6.87
N VAL A 530 -24.94 27.35 5.97
CA VAL A 530 -25.13 25.98 5.49
C VAL A 530 -24.04 25.06 6.03
N MET A 531 -24.40 23.96 6.67
CA MET A 531 -23.46 22.93 7.09
C MET A 531 -23.51 21.74 6.12
N ILE A 532 -22.37 21.42 5.51
CA ILE A 532 -22.24 20.34 4.52
C ILE A 532 -21.36 19.23 5.09
N THR A 533 -21.91 18.03 5.21
CA THR A 533 -21.19 16.84 5.62
C THR A 533 -20.60 16.11 4.41
N GLY A 534 -19.34 15.68 4.50
CA GLY A 534 -18.65 15.01 3.39
C GLY A 534 -18.20 15.95 2.26
N ALA A 535 -17.99 17.25 2.53
CA ALA A 535 -17.68 18.27 1.53
C ALA A 535 -16.36 18.05 0.74
N SER A 536 -15.54 17.07 1.13
CA SER A 536 -14.21 16.81 0.56
C SER A 536 -14.15 16.22 -0.87
N SER A 537 -15.29 15.77 -1.43
CA SER A 537 -15.42 15.31 -2.83
C SER A 537 -16.88 15.17 -3.28
N GLY A 538 -17.10 14.83 -4.55
CA GLY A 538 -18.41 14.49 -5.13
C GLY A 538 -19.50 15.52 -4.90
N ILE A 539 -20.73 15.05 -4.68
CA ILE A 539 -21.94 15.85 -4.44
C ILE A 539 -21.70 16.92 -3.35
N GLY A 540 -21.03 16.58 -2.26
CA GLY A 540 -20.72 17.52 -1.17
C GLY A 540 -19.81 18.67 -1.60
N LYS A 541 -18.79 18.38 -2.44
CA LYS A 541 -17.89 19.40 -3.01
C LYS A 541 -18.60 20.26 -4.06
N ALA A 542 -19.41 19.64 -4.94
CA ALA A 542 -20.20 20.35 -5.94
C ALA A 542 -21.22 21.30 -5.28
N THR A 543 -21.93 20.82 -4.26
CA THR A 543 -22.85 21.61 -3.43
C THR A 543 -22.13 22.76 -2.74
N ALA A 544 -20.93 22.53 -2.16
CA ALA A 544 -20.14 23.60 -1.56
C ALA A 544 -19.77 24.69 -2.57
N LYS A 545 -19.30 24.34 -3.78
CA LYS A 545 -18.98 25.34 -4.81
C LYS A 545 -20.23 26.12 -5.25
N LEU A 546 -21.33 25.42 -5.55
CA LEU A 546 -22.58 26.04 -6.01
C LEU A 546 -23.17 26.99 -4.96
N PHE A 547 -23.13 26.63 -3.68
CA PHE A 547 -23.64 27.49 -2.61
C PHE A 547 -22.72 28.68 -2.33
N ALA A 548 -21.40 28.54 -2.44
CA ALA A 548 -20.48 29.68 -2.39
C ALA A 548 -20.72 30.67 -3.55
N GLU A 549 -20.97 30.16 -4.76
CA GLU A 549 -21.34 30.96 -5.93
C GLU A 549 -22.66 31.74 -5.72
N LYS A 550 -23.62 31.17 -4.98
CA LYS A 550 -24.86 31.88 -4.56
C LYS A 550 -24.69 32.68 -3.26
N GLY A 551 -23.45 32.90 -2.80
CA GLY A 551 -23.12 33.79 -1.67
C GLY A 551 -23.45 33.25 -0.28
N TYR A 552 -23.74 31.95 -0.12
CA TYR A 552 -24.00 31.35 1.19
C TYR A 552 -22.73 31.23 2.04
N ARG A 553 -22.90 31.26 3.37
CA ARG A 553 -21.83 30.92 4.32
C ARG A 553 -21.82 29.41 4.55
N LEU A 554 -20.64 28.79 4.59
CA LEU A 554 -20.51 27.32 4.61
C LEU A 554 -19.66 26.81 5.78
N ILE A 555 -20.16 25.81 6.49
CA ILE A 555 -19.34 24.90 7.32
C ILE A 555 -19.08 23.63 6.50
N LEU A 556 -17.81 23.39 6.17
CA LEU A 556 -17.35 22.29 5.30
C LEU A 556 -16.75 21.19 6.17
N THR A 557 -17.38 20.00 6.22
CA THR A 557 -16.95 18.94 7.15
C THR A 557 -16.62 17.61 6.50
N GLY A 558 -15.73 16.84 7.14
CA GLY A 558 -15.34 15.50 6.72
C GLY A 558 -13.92 15.12 7.16
N ARG A 559 -13.54 13.86 6.90
CA ARG A 559 -12.30 13.25 7.44
C ARG A 559 -10.99 13.78 6.84
N ARG A 560 -11.01 14.38 5.65
CA ARG A 560 -9.80 14.70 4.85
C ARG A 560 -9.44 16.19 4.98
N LYS A 561 -8.85 16.59 6.11
CA LYS A 561 -8.47 17.97 6.47
C LYS A 561 -7.86 18.76 5.31
N GLN A 562 -6.81 18.25 4.67
CA GLN A 562 -6.09 18.92 3.59
C GLN A 562 -6.94 19.15 2.33
N ARG A 563 -7.97 18.33 2.09
CA ARG A 563 -8.95 18.57 1.00
C ARG A 563 -10.00 19.62 1.38
N LEU A 564 -10.37 19.71 2.67
CA LEU A 564 -11.26 20.77 3.15
C LEU A 564 -10.55 22.13 3.11
N LEU A 565 -9.31 22.21 3.61
CA LEU A 565 -8.50 23.43 3.55
C LEU A 565 -8.28 23.90 2.10
N LYS A 566 -7.84 23.01 1.19
CA LYS A 566 -7.72 23.35 -0.25
C LYS A 566 -9.04 23.75 -0.91
N LEU A 567 -10.19 23.27 -0.41
CA LEU A 567 -11.51 23.72 -0.88
C LEU A 567 -11.84 25.10 -0.32
N GLN A 568 -11.66 25.33 0.98
CA GLN A 568 -11.84 26.62 1.63
C GLN A 568 -10.98 27.70 0.98
N GLU A 569 -9.66 27.50 0.87
CA GLU A 569 -8.74 28.42 0.18
C GLU A 569 -9.18 28.74 -1.26
N LYS A 570 -9.78 27.77 -1.96
CA LYS A 570 -10.29 27.98 -3.31
C LYS A 570 -11.57 28.80 -3.31
N LEU A 571 -12.50 28.56 -2.39
CA LEU A 571 -13.74 29.34 -2.28
C LEU A 571 -13.47 30.76 -1.76
N GLU A 572 -12.48 30.96 -0.90
CA GLU A 572 -11.99 32.28 -0.46
C GLU A 572 -11.32 33.08 -1.58
N LYS A 573 -10.78 32.40 -2.61
CA LYS A 573 -10.20 33.03 -3.82
C LYS A 573 -11.22 33.27 -4.93
N GLU A 574 -12.23 32.40 -5.09
CA GLU A 574 -13.27 32.53 -6.12
C GLU A 574 -14.46 33.41 -5.68
N PHE A 575 -14.70 33.54 -4.37
CA PHE A 575 -15.89 34.17 -3.78
C PHE A 575 -15.55 34.99 -2.52
N THR A 576 -16.54 35.30 -1.67
CA THR A 576 -16.35 36.14 -0.47
C THR A 576 -15.44 35.49 0.59
N GLU A 577 -14.30 36.11 0.88
CA GLU A 577 -13.38 35.74 1.97
C GLU A 577 -14.11 35.69 3.34
N GLY A 578 -13.70 34.75 4.20
CA GLY A 578 -14.26 34.61 5.56
C GLY A 578 -15.68 34.01 5.64
N ASN A 579 -16.33 33.69 4.52
CA ASN A 579 -17.63 33.03 4.51
C ASN A 579 -17.56 31.49 4.61
N TYR A 580 -16.37 30.89 4.72
CA TYR A 580 -16.16 29.44 4.68
C TYR A 580 -15.35 28.96 5.90
N LEU A 581 -15.78 27.85 6.51
CA LEU A 581 -15.14 27.28 7.70
C LEU A 581 -15.01 25.76 7.58
N SER A 582 -13.77 25.27 7.47
CA SER A 582 -13.46 23.84 7.52
C SER A 582 -13.51 23.29 8.95
N LEU A 583 -14.16 22.13 9.16
CA LEU A 583 -14.04 21.33 10.38
C LEU A 583 -13.74 19.87 10.01
N ASP A 584 -12.54 19.40 10.33
CA ASP A 584 -12.15 18.01 10.13
C ASP A 584 -12.54 17.12 11.30
N PHE A 585 -13.45 16.17 11.05
CA PHE A 585 -13.83 15.09 11.96
C PHE A 585 -14.49 13.93 11.19
N ASP A 586 -14.62 12.78 11.85
CA ASP A 586 -15.42 11.65 11.36
C ASP A 586 -16.84 11.74 11.93
N VAL A 587 -17.86 11.65 11.07
CA VAL A 587 -19.27 11.68 11.51
C VAL A 587 -19.63 10.50 12.42
N ARG A 588 -18.82 9.43 12.43
CA ARG A 588 -19.00 8.26 13.29
C ARG A 588 -18.59 8.50 14.75
N ASP A 589 -17.83 9.56 15.04
CA ASP A 589 -17.38 9.88 16.40
C ASP A 589 -18.20 11.01 17.04
N PRO A 590 -19.13 10.71 17.97
CA PRO A 590 -19.94 11.73 18.61
C PRO A 590 -19.14 12.66 19.54
N LYS A 591 -17.96 12.26 20.04
CA LYS A 591 -17.09 13.12 20.85
C LYS A 591 -16.35 14.13 19.99
N ALA A 592 -15.89 13.72 18.81
CA ALA A 592 -15.29 14.62 17.83
C ALA A 592 -16.31 15.67 17.34
N ILE A 593 -17.55 15.23 17.07
CA ILE A 593 -18.68 16.13 16.76
C ILE A 593 -18.92 17.09 17.93
N GLU A 594 -19.02 16.61 19.17
CA GLU A 594 -19.25 17.47 20.34
C GLU A 594 -18.14 18.53 20.52
N ALA A 595 -16.88 18.15 20.33
CA ALA A 595 -15.74 19.06 20.37
C ALA A 595 -15.82 20.12 19.26
N ALA A 596 -16.11 19.72 18.02
CA ALA A 596 -16.25 20.62 16.88
C ALA A 596 -17.42 21.60 17.02
N PHE A 597 -18.56 21.17 17.58
CA PHE A 597 -19.69 22.08 17.87
C PHE A 597 -19.43 23.00 19.07
N LYS A 598 -18.57 22.59 20.01
CA LYS A 598 -18.11 23.44 21.13
C LYS A 598 -17.14 24.53 20.68
N SER A 599 -16.29 24.27 19.68
CA SER A 599 -15.31 25.25 19.17
C SER A 599 -15.90 26.33 18.26
N LEU A 600 -17.08 26.10 17.67
CA LEU A 600 -17.86 27.16 17.00
C LEU A 600 -18.11 28.35 17.96
N ASN A 601 -18.16 29.56 17.42
CA ASN A 601 -18.46 30.79 18.16
C ASN A 601 -19.38 31.73 17.34
N GLY A 602 -19.83 32.83 17.96
CA GLY A 602 -20.60 33.89 17.30
C GLY A 602 -21.75 33.38 16.41
N SER A 603 -21.84 33.93 15.20
CA SER A 603 -22.86 33.55 14.21
C SER A 603 -22.68 32.14 13.64
N TRP A 604 -21.53 31.48 13.82
CA TRP A 604 -21.28 30.13 13.30
C TRP A 604 -22.05 29.03 14.04
N LYS A 605 -22.59 29.31 15.23
CA LYS A 605 -23.54 28.42 15.92
C LYS A 605 -24.94 28.44 15.30
N LYS A 606 -25.25 29.39 14.41
CA LYS A 606 -26.57 29.58 13.80
C LYS A 606 -26.68 28.84 12.46
N VAL A 607 -26.43 27.52 12.46
CA VAL A 607 -26.63 26.68 11.25
C VAL A 607 -28.10 26.72 10.87
N ASP A 608 -28.41 27.30 9.72
CA ASP A 608 -29.77 27.50 9.19
C ASP A 608 -30.17 26.40 8.20
N ILE A 609 -29.20 25.81 7.49
CA ILE A 609 -29.41 24.68 6.57
C ILE A 609 -28.41 23.57 6.91
N LEU A 610 -28.88 22.33 7.06
CA LEU A 610 -28.04 21.13 7.22
C LEU A 610 -28.17 20.23 5.99
N ILE A 611 -27.03 19.83 5.42
CA ILE A 611 -26.92 18.91 4.29
C ILE A 611 -26.18 17.66 4.76
N ASN A 612 -26.96 16.61 5.05
CA ASN A 612 -26.47 15.29 5.44
C ASN A 612 -26.09 14.48 4.18
N ASN A 613 -24.94 14.82 3.61
CA ASN A 613 -24.34 14.23 2.40
C ASN A 613 -23.27 13.16 2.72
N ALA A 614 -22.69 13.14 3.93
CA ALA A 614 -21.70 12.13 4.29
C ALA A 614 -22.31 10.71 4.32
N GLY A 615 -21.87 9.85 3.40
CA GLY A 615 -22.26 8.44 3.33
C GLY A 615 -21.47 7.72 2.23
N LEU A 616 -21.59 6.39 2.19
CA LEU A 616 -20.89 5.51 1.24
C LEU A 616 -21.61 4.16 1.05
N ALA A 617 -21.22 3.46 -0.02
CA ALA A 617 -21.31 2.00 -0.12
C ALA A 617 -19.89 1.43 -0.01
N MET A 618 -19.74 0.19 0.45
CA MET A 618 -18.50 -0.59 0.39
C MET A 618 -18.85 -2.07 0.13
N GLY A 619 -18.07 -2.72 -0.73
CA GLY A 619 -18.31 -4.08 -1.20
C GLY A 619 -19.41 -4.22 -2.26
N PHE A 620 -19.42 -5.40 -2.88
CA PHE A 620 -20.42 -5.84 -3.87
C PHE A 620 -20.66 -7.36 -3.80
N SER A 621 -20.62 -7.94 -2.60
CA SER A 621 -20.87 -9.37 -2.38
C SER A 621 -22.35 -9.67 -2.12
N PRO A 622 -22.83 -10.89 -2.45
CA PRO A 622 -24.04 -11.47 -1.89
C PRO A 622 -24.06 -11.43 -0.35
N ILE A 623 -25.25 -11.52 0.26
CA ILE A 623 -25.39 -11.36 1.72
C ILE A 623 -24.68 -12.45 2.53
N HIS A 624 -24.54 -13.67 1.99
CA HIS A 624 -23.86 -14.79 2.64
C HIS A 624 -22.32 -14.71 2.58
N SER A 625 -21.77 -13.79 1.78
CA SER A 625 -20.33 -13.61 1.54
C SER A 625 -19.90 -12.13 1.66
N GLY A 626 -20.71 -11.31 2.34
CA GLY A 626 -20.41 -9.91 2.60
C GLY A 626 -19.62 -9.67 3.88
N GLU A 627 -18.73 -8.69 3.85
CA GLU A 627 -17.87 -8.38 5.00
C GLU A 627 -18.56 -7.56 6.09
N MET A 628 -18.45 -8.03 7.33
CA MET A 628 -19.05 -7.36 8.50
C MET A 628 -18.46 -5.97 8.75
N ASP A 629 -17.16 -5.75 8.49
CA ASP A 629 -16.52 -4.42 8.65
C ASP A 629 -17.08 -3.41 7.62
N HIS A 630 -17.50 -3.87 6.43
CA HIS A 630 -18.16 -3.04 5.43
C HIS A 630 -19.59 -2.70 5.84
N TRP A 631 -20.34 -3.68 6.34
CA TRP A 631 -21.68 -3.48 6.89
C TRP A 631 -21.69 -2.49 8.06
N ASN A 632 -20.80 -2.69 9.04
CA ASN A 632 -20.64 -1.81 10.19
C ASN A 632 -20.29 -0.38 9.77
N THR A 633 -19.35 -0.21 8.83
CA THR A 633 -18.94 1.12 8.34
C THR A 633 -20.05 1.84 7.59
N MET A 634 -20.86 1.14 6.79
CA MET A 634 -22.04 1.72 6.14
C MET A 634 -23.10 2.14 7.17
N ILE A 635 -23.41 1.29 8.15
CA ILE A 635 -24.39 1.59 9.22
C ILE A 635 -23.93 2.80 10.07
N ASP A 636 -22.67 2.79 10.50
CA ASP A 636 -22.11 3.86 11.33
C ASP A 636 -22.07 5.20 10.60
N THR A 637 -21.79 5.22 9.30
CA THR A 637 -21.74 6.47 8.52
C THR A 637 -23.14 6.93 8.10
N ASN A 638 -23.88 6.08 7.38
CA ASN A 638 -25.12 6.45 6.68
C ASN A 638 -26.29 6.64 7.66
N ILE A 639 -26.31 5.92 8.78
CA ILE A 639 -27.38 6.00 9.79
C ILE A 639 -26.89 6.77 11.03
N LYS A 640 -25.88 6.25 11.75
CA LYS A 640 -25.50 6.82 13.05
C LYS A 640 -24.89 8.22 12.91
N GLY A 641 -24.00 8.43 11.94
CA GLY A 641 -23.39 9.74 11.68
C GLY A 641 -24.40 10.81 11.26
N LEU A 642 -25.35 10.45 10.39
CA LEU A 642 -26.47 11.34 10.03
C LEU A 642 -27.29 11.73 11.28
N LEU A 643 -27.60 10.77 12.17
CA LEU A 643 -28.31 11.03 13.42
C LEU A 643 -27.50 11.92 14.38
N TYR A 644 -26.20 11.70 14.52
CA TYR A 644 -25.34 12.48 15.42
C TYR A 644 -25.23 13.95 14.99
N ILE A 645 -25.01 14.22 13.69
CA ILE A 645 -24.96 15.59 13.17
C ILE A 645 -26.34 16.26 13.28
N THR A 646 -27.41 15.53 12.93
CA THR A 646 -28.78 16.03 13.08
C THR A 646 -29.08 16.38 14.54
N ARG A 647 -28.65 15.57 15.50
CA ARG A 647 -28.81 15.82 16.94
C ARG A 647 -27.99 17.02 17.45
N ALA A 648 -26.83 17.30 16.85
CA ALA A 648 -26.03 18.48 17.18
C ALA A 648 -26.65 19.79 16.65
N VAL A 649 -27.20 19.79 15.44
CA VAL A 649 -27.76 20.99 14.79
C VAL A 649 -29.19 21.32 15.23
N THR A 650 -30.09 20.32 15.26
CA THR A 650 -31.54 20.55 15.40
C THR A 650 -31.98 21.30 16.67
N PRO A 651 -31.36 21.18 17.86
CA PRO A 651 -31.76 21.97 19.04
C PRO A 651 -31.63 23.48 18.79
N GLY A 652 -30.65 23.89 17.98
CA GLY A 652 -30.48 25.28 17.56
C GLY A 652 -31.60 25.75 16.64
N MET A 653 -31.98 24.94 15.65
CA MET A 653 -33.09 25.25 14.73
C MET A 653 -34.44 25.32 15.48
N VAL A 654 -34.71 24.37 16.37
CA VAL A 654 -35.95 24.31 17.18
C VAL A 654 -36.07 25.55 18.07
N LYS A 655 -34.98 25.97 18.73
CA LYS A 655 -34.97 27.18 19.56
C LYS A 655 -35.26 28.46 18.75
N ARG A 656 -34.86 28.53 17.48
CA ARG A 656 -35.13 29.66 16.57
C ARG A 656 -36.46 29.56 15.82
N LYS A 657 -37.13 28.40 15.87
CA LYS A 657 -38.25 28.03 14.99
C LYS A 657 -37.96 28.25 13.49
N GLN A 658 -36.73 27.96 13.09
CA GLN A 658 -36.23 28.20 11.73
C GLN A 658 -35.11 27.21 11.41
N GLY A 659 -35.20 26.58 10.23
CA GLY A 659 -34.12 25.81 9.64
C GLY A 659 -34.58 24.88 8.51
N GLN A 660 -33.62 24.27 7.82
CA GLN A 660 -33.88 23.24 6.83
C GLN A 660 -32.88 22.09 6.94
N ILE A 661 -33.35 20.86 6.72
CA ILE A 661 -32.55 19.64 6.65
C ILE A 661 -32.78 18.98 5.29
N ILE A 662 -31.69 18.68 4.59
CA ILE A 662 -31.69 17.88 3.35
C ILE A 662 -30.78 16.68 3.59
N ASN A 663 -31.37 15.48 3.53
CA ASN A 663 -30.64 14.22 3.63
C ASN A 663 -30.33 13.68 2.22
N ILE A 664 -29.14 13.15 1.97
CA ILE A 664 -28.82 12.51 0.70
C ILE A 664 -29.12 11.01 0.79
N CYS A 665 -30.28 10.65 0.25
CA CYS A 665 -30.76 9.29 0.13
C CYS A 665 -30.14 8.64 -1.13
N SER A 666 -30.89 7.79 -1.84
CA SER A 666 -30.53 7.19 -3.13
C SER A 666 -31.78 6.50 -3.70
N THR A 667 -31.80 6.15 -4.99
CA THR A 667 -32.77 5.18 -5.54
C THR A 667 -32.75 3.86 -4.75
N ALA A 668 -31.58 3.46 -4.25
CA ALA A 668 -31.38 2.32 -3.35
C ALA A 668 -32.14 2.39 -2.01
N GLY A 669 -32.75 3.54 -1.67
CA GLY A 669 -33.67 3.71 -0.54
C GLY A 669 -35.15 3.64 -0.92
N LYS A 670 -35.45 3.25 -2.17
CA LYS A 670 -36.78 3.11 -2.79
C LYS A 670 -36.98 1.73 -3.38
N GLU A 671 -35.92 1.19 -3.97
CA GLU A 671 -35.81 -0.12 -4.61
C GLU A 671 -34.55 -0.84 -4.08
N VAL A 672 -34.52 -2.16 -4.25
CA VAL A 672 -33.40 -3.03 -3.85
C VAL A 672 -32.82 -3.74 -5.08
N TYR A 673 -31.54 -4.08 -5.03
CA TYR A 673 -30.85 -4.78 -6.11
C TYR A 673 -29.84 -5.81 -5.55
N PRO A 674 -29.50 -6.87 -6.33
CA PRO A 674 -28.48 -7.85 -5.94
C PRO A 674 -27.17 -7.16 -5.54
N ASN A 675 -26.49 -7.69 -4.52
CA ASN A 675 -25.23 -7.14 -4.00
C ASN A 675 -25.30 -5.68 -3.47
N GLY A 676 -26.50 -5.07 -3.44
CA GLY A 676 -26.78 -3.79 -2.79
C GLY A 676 -27.16 -3.89 -1.30
N ASN A 677 -27.39 -5.11 -0.81
CA ASN A 677 -27.98 -5.48 0.49
C ASN A 677 -27.93 -4.40 1.61
N VAL A 678 -26.79 -4.23 2.31
CA VAL A 678 -26.70 -3.32 3.47
C VAL A 678 -26.69 -1.85 3.04
N TYR A 679 -26.16 -1.51 1.86
CA TYR A 679 -26.25 -0.13 1.35
C TYR A 679 -27.71 0.28 1.16
N SER A 680 -28.52 -0.54 0.47
CA SER A 680 -29.96 -0.33 0.33
C SER A 680 -30.64 -0.24 1.70
N ALA A 681 -30.38 -1.19 2.61
CA ALA A 681 -30.95 -1.15 3.96
C ALA A 681 -30.65 0.17 4.70
N THR A 682 -29.42 0.70 4.60
CA THR A 682 -29.10 2.01 5.19
C THR A 682 -29.81 3.18 4.50
N LYS A 683 -30.07 3.11 3.18
CA LYS A 683 -30.77 4.18 2.45
C LYS A 683 -32.29 4.13 2.65
N PHE A 684 -32.89 2.95 2.81
CA PHE A 684 -34.26 2.81 3.33
C PHE A 684 -34.39 3.37 4.76
N ALA A 685 -33.38 3.16 5.61
CA ALA A 685 -33.35 3.78 6.94
C ALA A 685 -33.24 5.32 6.85
N VAL A 686 -32.44 5.87 5.93
CA VAL A 686 -32.37 7.33 5.68
C VAL A 686 -33.72 7.89 5.23
N ASP A 687 -34.44 7.19 4.34
CA ASP A 687 -35.79 7.58 3.91
C ASP A 687 -36.80 7.59 5.07
N ALA A 688 -36.85 6.52 5.86
CA ALA A 688 -37.72 6.42 7.03
C ALA A 688 -37.40 7.49 8.09
N LEU A 689 -36.11 7.72 8.37
CA LEU A 689 -35.65 8.75 9.30
C LEU A 689 -36.00 10.16 8.80
N THR A 690 -35.83 10.45 7.51
CA THR A 690 -36.22 11.74 6.91
C THR A 690 -37.72 12.01 7.07
N LYS A 691 -38.55 10.98 6.86
CA LYS A 691 -40.00 11.05 7.09
C LYS A 691 -40.34 11.30 8.56
N SER A 692 -39.69 10.61 9.50
CA SER A 692 -39.89 10.83 10.95
C SER A 692 -39.46 12.22 11.39
N MET A 693 -38.25 12.65 11.04
CA MET A 693 -37.71 13.97 11.39
C MET A 693 -38.63 15.11 10.94
N ARG A 694 -39.30 14.97 9.79
CA ARG A 694 -40.30 15.93 9.32
C ARG A 694 -41.51 16.01 10.27
N LEU A 695 -42.03 14.87 10.73
CA LEU A 695 -43.15 14.81 11.68
C LEU A 695 -42.76 15.31 13.08
N ASP A 696 -41.49 15.15 13.48
CA ASP A 696 -40.97 15.70 14.73
C ASP A 696 -40.81 17.24 14.69
N LEU A 697 -40.42 17.78 13.52
CA LEU A 697 -39.89 19.14 13.41
C LEU A 697 -40.83 20.17 12.72
N TYR A 698 -41.85 19.76 11.96
CA TYR A 698 -42.75 20.69 11.25
C TYR A 698 -43.42 21.72 12.18
N LYS A 699 -43.78 21.31 13.40
CA LYS A 699 -44.38 22.15 14.45
C LYS A 699 -43.48 23.28 14.96
N TYR A 700 -42.21 23.28 14.56
CA TYR A 700 -41.23 24.34 14.82
C TYR A 700 -40.85 25.12 13.55
N GLY A 701 -41.59 24.99 12.44
CA GLY A 701 -41.29 25.72 11.19
C GLY A 701 -40.02 25.25 10.48
N ILE A 702 -39.52 24.05 10.80
CA ILE A 702 -38.30 23.49 10.20
C ILE A 702 -38.67 22.64 8.99
N ARG A 703 -38.00 22.89 7.87
CA ARG A 703 -38.15 22.12 6.63
C ARG A 703 -37.30 20.84 6.67
N VAL A 704 -37.84 19.73 6.19
CA VAL A 704 -37.15 18.43 6.12
C VAL A 704 -37.54 17.68 4.83
N GLY A 705 -36.53 17.27 4.07
CA GLY A 705 -36.68 16.45 2.87
C GLY A 705 -35.36 15.76 2.49
N GLN A 706 -35.35 15.11 1.33
CA GLN A 706 -34.17 14.41 0.80
C GLN A 706 -34.02 14.59 -0.71
N VAL A 707 -32.80 14.32 -1.21
CA VAL A 707 -32.56 14.04 -2.63
C VAL A 707 -32.14 12.57 -2.73
N SER A 708 -32.73 11.86 -3.69
CA SER A 708 -32.64 10.41 -3.86
C SER A 708 -32.05 10.10 -5.26
N PRO A 709 -30.72 10.25 -5.46
CA PRO A 709 -30.10 10.04 -6.77
C PRO A 709 -29.83 8.56 -7.09
N GLY A 710 -29.83 8.24 -8.38
CA GLY A 710 -29.34 6.98 -8.97
C GLY A 710 -27.82 6.96 -9.11
N HIS A 711 -27.31 6.57 -10.28
CA HIS A 711 -25.88 6.60 -10.59
C HIS A 711 -25.36 8.04 -10.78
N VAL A 712 -24.20 8.36 -10.19
CA VAL A 712 -23.63 9.73 -10.19
C VAL A 712 -22.10 9.72 -10.43
N GLU A 713 -21.67 10.20 -11.60
CA GLU A 713 -20.25 10.42 -11.93
C GLU A 713 -19.69 11.70 -11.30
N GLU A 714 -18.40 12.00 -11.53
CA GLU A 714 -17.65 13.08 -10.86
C GLU A 714 -17.60 12.90 -9.31
N THR A 715 -17.88 11.69 -8.83
CA THR A 715 -17.81 11.29 -7.42
C THR A 715 -16.78 10.20 -7.21
N GLU A 716 -16.29 10.05 -5.98
CA GLU A 716 -15.46 8.90 -5.57
C GLU A 716 -16.32 7.69 -5.14
N PHE A 717 -17.63 7.67 -5.46
CA PHE A 717 -18.55 6.69 -4.88
C PHE A 717 -18.23 5.24 -5.31
N ALA A 718 -17.98 5.02 -6.61
CA ALA A 718 -17.59 3.71 -7.12
C ALA A 718 -16.20 3.29 -6.60
N LEU A 719 -15.23 4.21 -6.63
CA LEU A 719 -13.86 3.99 -6.13
C LEU A 719 -13.84 3.60 -4.64
N VAL A 720 -14.68 4.23 -3.80
CA VAL A 720 -14.84 3.86 -2.39
C VAL A 720 -15.62 2.55 -2.23
N ARG A 721 -16.54 2.22 -3.15
CA ARG A 721 -17.27 0.95 -3.11
C ARG A 721 -16.37 -0.25 -3.36
N PHE A 722 -15.41 -0.10 -4.26
CA PHE A 722 -14.41 -1.12 -4.63
C PHE A 722 -13.02 -0.80 -4.05
N GLU A 723 -12.96 -0.11 -2.92
CA GLU A 723 -11.79 0.02 -2.02
C GLU A 723 -10.51 0.65 -2.61
N GLY A 724 -10.58 1.22 -3.82
CA GLY A 724 -9.45 1.82 -4.55
C GLY A 724 -9.20 1.22 -5.92
N ASP A 725 -9.80 0.06 -6.21
CA ASP A 725 -9.83 -0.56 -7.53
C ASP A 725 -10.48 0.39 -8.55
N LYS A 726 -9.72 0.74 -9.59
CA LYS A 726 -10.15 1.69 -10.63
C LYS A 726 -10.99 1.02 -11.70
N GLU A 727 -10.67 -0.23 -12.06
CA GLU A 727 -11.30 -0.97 -13.14
C GLU A 727 -12.71 -1.38 -12.74
N ARG A 728 -12.87 -1.95 -11.54
CA ARG A 728 -14.19 -2.23 -10.97
C ARG A 728 -14.96 -0.95 -10.65
N ALA A 729 -14.29 0.19 -10.50
CA ALA A 729 -14.94 1.49 -10.35
C ALA A 729 -15.36 2.16 -11.67
N ALA A 730 -14.96 1.64 -12.83
CA ALA A 730 -15.29 2.16 -14.17
C ALA A 730 -16.75 1.89 -14.62
N ILE A 731 -17.67 1.66 -13.68
CA ILE A 731 -19.07 1.25 -13.88
C ILE A 731 -19.96 2.22 -14.69
N TYR A 732 -19.40 3.33 -15.16
CA TYR A 732 -20.08 4.46 -15.79
C TYR A 732 -19.69 4.68 -17.26
N GLU A 733 -18.67 4.02 -17.80
CA GLU A 733 -18.07 4.43 -19.09
C GLU A 733 -18.97 4.16 -20.31
N ASP A 734 -19.91 3.24 -20.19
CA ASP A 734 -20.83 2.75 -21.22
C ASP A 734 -22.23 3.40 -21.22
N PHE A 735 -22.51 4.35 -20.30
CA PHE A 735 -23.73 5.16 -20.31
C PHE A 735 -23.51 6.56 -19.72
N LEU A 736 -24.54 7.42 -19.79
CA LEU A 736 -24.55 8.77 -19.23
C LEU A 736 -25.28 8.80 -17.86
N PRO A 737 -24.57 8.68 -16.72
CA PRO A 737 -25.14 8.88 -15.39
C PRO A 737 -25.40 10.37 -15.09
N LEU A 738 -25.99 10.66 -13.93
CA LEU A 738 -26.04 12.03 -13.40
C LEU A 738 -24.63 12.53 -13.07
N LYS A 739 -24.44 13.85 -13.07
CA LYS A 739 -23.21 14.49 -12.57
C LYS A 739 -23.35 14.96 -11.13
N SER A 740 -22.20 15.19 -10.49
CA SER A 740 -22.13 15.74 -9.13
C SER A 740 -22.82 17.12 -9.01
N SER A 741 -22.82 17.89 -10.11
CA SER A 741 -23.53 19.16 -10.29
C SER A 741 -25.04 19.05 -10.20
N ASP A 742 -25.62 17.95 -10.68
CA ASP A 742 -27.07 17.88 -10.93
C ASP A 742 -27.80 17.64 -9.62
N VAL A 743 -27.21 16.79 -8.77
CA VAL A 743 -27.64 16.61 -7.38
C VAL A 743 -27.43 17.91 -6.58
N ALA A 744 -26.34 18.65 -6.80
CA ALA A 744 -26.13 19.96 -6.17
C ALA A 744 -27.19 20.99 -6.59
N ASN A 745 -27.59 21.00 -7.86
CA ASN A 745 -28.68 21.84 -8.38
C ASN A 745 -30.04 21.46 -7.77
N ALA A 746 -30.33 20.17 -7.63
CA ALA A 746 -31.54 19.69 -6.94
C ALA A 746 -31.57 20.12 -5.45
N ILE A 747 -30.44 20.04 -4.75
CA ILE A 747 -30.29 20.51 -3.37
C ILE A 747 -30.50 22.03 -3.29
N LEU A 748 -29.90 22.82 -4.19
CA LEU A 748 -30.10 24.27 -4.25
C LEU A 748 -31.57 24.63 -4.50
N PHE A 749 -32.22 23.94 -5.44
CA PHE A 749 -33.65 24.11 -5.73
C PHE A 749 -34.53 23.86 -4.49
N MET A 750 -34.25 22.82 -3.69
CA MET A 750 -34.95 22.59 -2.42
C MET A 750 -34.73 23.69 -1.38
N VAL A 751 -33.55 24.32 -1.37
CA VAL A 751 -33.22 25.41 -0.44
C VAL A 751 -33.92 26.72 -0.85
N THR A 752 -33.88 27.08 -2.12
CA THR A 752 -34.39 28.38 -2.61
C THR A 752 -35.92 28.50 -2.66
N GLN A 753 -36.67 27.42 -2.40
CA GLN A 753 -38.12 27.49 -2.33
C GLN A 753 -38.62 28.46 -1.23
N PRO A 754 -39.79 29.11 -1.40
CA PRO A 754 -40.40 29.96 -0.37
C PRO A 754 -40.56 29.22 0.97
N PRO A 755 -40.47 29.89 2.14
CA PRO A 755 -40.43 29.22 3.45
C PRO A 755 -41.61 28.29 3.77
N TYR A 756 -42.79 28.53 3.18
CA TYR A 756 -43.99 27.70 3.34
C TYR A 756 -43.99 26.42 2.46
N VAL A 757 -43.07 26.32 1.49
CA VAL A 757 -42.92 25.15 0.61
C VAL A 757 -41.87 24.20 1.20
N ASN A 758 -42.26 22.95 1.47
CA ASN A 758 -41.36 21.88 1.90
C ASN A 758 -41.36 20.73 0.89
N ILE A 759 -40.41 20.75 -0.05
CA ILE A 759 -40.16 19.60 -0.93
C ILE A 759 -39.72 18.42 -0.06
N GLN A 760 -40.44 17.30 -0.16
CA GLN A 760 -40.21 16.14 0.70
C GLN A 760 -39.14 15.19 0.16
N ASP A 761 -39.03 15.10 -1.17
CA ASP A 761 -38.15 14.17 -1.88
C ASP A 761 -37.89 14.69 -3.30
N ILE A 762 -36.74 14.35 -3.87
CA ILE A 762 -36.43 14.45 -5.30
C ILE A 762 -35.77 13.13 -5.70
N LEU A 763 -36.55 12.23 -6.29
CA LEU A 763 -36.03 11.02 -6.94
C LEU A 763 -35.51 11.39 -8.33
N MET A 764 -34.25 11.08 -8.62
CA MET A 764 -33.60 11.46 -9.89
C MET A 764 -32.65 10.38 -10.39
N MET A 765 -32.65 10.16 -11.71
CA MET A 765 -31.80 9.23 -12.45
C MET A 765 -31.33 9.91 -13.74
N GLY A 766 -30.27 9.42 -14.38
CA GLY A 766 -29.92 9.81 -15.75
C GLY A 766 -30.98 9.30 -16.73
N THR A 767 -31.09 9.90 -17.93
CA THR A 767 -32.09 9.48 -18.94
C THR A 767 -31.90 8.04 -19.43
N GLN A 768 -30.66 7.54 -19.39
CA GLN A 768 -30.32 6.14 -19.66
C GLN A 768 -30.54 5.21 -18.44
N GLN A 769 -31.13 5.67 -17.33
CA GLN A 769 -31.44 4.82 -16.16
C GLN A 769 -32.92 4.92 -15.77
N ALA A 770 -33.61 3.77 -15.72
CA ALA A 770 -35.01 3.65 -15.30
C ALA A 770 -35.21 2.93 -13.94
N GLY A 771 -34.14 2.35 -13.39
CA GLY A 771 -34.12 1.66 -12.09
C GLY A 771 -32.72 1.20 -11.74
N SER A 772 -32.54 0.51 -10.61
CA SER A 772 -31.20 0.10 -10.14
C SER A 772 -30.51 -0.88 -11.10
N ASN A 773 -31.27 -1.75 -11.77
CA ASN A 773 -30.78 -2.72 -12.74
C ASN A 773 -31.17 -2.38 -14.21
N PHE A 774 -31.96 -1.32 -14.44
CA PHE A 774 -32.46 -0.96 -15.76
C PHE A 774 -31.68 0.24 -16.30
N ILE A 775 -30.65 -0.04 -17.11
CA ILE A 775 -29.71 0.95 -17.65
C ILE A 775 -29.53 0.68 -19.16
N ASP A 776 -29.74 1.70 -19.99
CA ASP A 776 -29.38 1.71 -21.41
C ASP A 776 -27.87 1.91 -21.56
N ARG A 777 -27.14 0.80 -21.71
CA ARG A 777 -25.67 0.76 -21.85
C ARG A 777 -25.21 0.80 -23.31
N SER A 778 -25.96 1.44 -24.21
CA SER A 778 -25.59 1.55 -25.64
C SER A 778 -24.51 2.61 -25.91
N GLY A 779 -23.65 2.93 -24.94
CA GLY A 779 -22.65 3.99 -25.02
C GLY A 779 -23.15 5.37 -24.60
N ARG A 780 -22.18 6.30 -24.52
CA ARG A 780 -22.34 7.72 -24.14
C ARG A 780 -22.74 8.65 -25.30
N SER A 781 -23.09 8.11 -26.46
CA SER A 781 -23.52 8.92 -27.61
C SER A 781 -24.87 9.60 -27.32
N ASP A 782 -24.91 10.93 -27.40
CA ASP A 782 -26.10 11.68 -27.00
C ASP A 782 -27.23 11.49 -28.03
N LYS A 783 -28.23 10.68 -27.66
CA LYS A 783 -29.44 10.44 -28.45
C LYS A 783 -30.39 11.65 -28.45
N SER A 784 -30.11 12.71 -27.67
CA SER A 784 -30.88 13.94 -27.70
C SER A 784 -30.42 14.88 -28.82
N GLY A 785 -30.95 14.67 -30.02
CA GLY A 785 -30.81 15.62 -31.13
C GLY A 785 -31.60 16.91 -30.85
N LYS A 786 -30.99 17.85 -30.11
CA LYS A 786 -31.57 19.14 -29.69
C LYS A 786 -30.52 20.25 -29.58
#